data_AF-A0A2P8EUD4-F1
#
_entry.id   AF-A0A2P8EUD4-F1
#
_cell.length_a   1.000
_cell.length_b   1.000
_cell.length_c   1.000
_cell.angle_alpha   90.00
_cell.angle_beta   90.00
_cell.angle_gamma   90.00
#
_symmetry.space_group_name_H-M   'P 1'
#
loop_
_entity.id
_entity.type
_entity.pdbx_description
1 polymer ?
#
loop_
_entity_poly.entity_id
_entity_poly.type
_entity_poly.pdbx_seq_one_letter_code
_entity_poly.pdbx_strand_id
1 'polypeptide(L)'
;MKFKDLPLFAEDLLTLTSEEDLNGFQAGLPIQFQPYGDEWMAVQGDMHVTVDCNPADRVSFESLVLRDQVKWLLTTKQKGQLLVQYCIPVEISHLDLEIGVDELIVEDLYAKQEIPGKEMGQACDWFKQYFVVETDTEYWLPIARFNNRTVKGGFQLLGQGWRADVERKNDGALLVKRVTRHVRRDSGFSLLVGQFSFMDVSVSAVLKSGSQQALLDAALRDNASYLELWNLYNDKEWQNALKQAETLRSLKFVDCAPFEDGRENAWKLTPRTMDDYREFRERWVGLDLPSNTQVDIGASPPDWTEELTTDQGESAGQNIPRGTIVFKQDHLVFRPASNRRNVRPRDKKGWLYLSLAGYRTAGKRRLSAKRSIDSGKRLPQLKWLLEGVAMPAARRRRVDGLTRYAKEAFKGGKPTEKQVQALDAALNTPDLAIVIGPPGTGKTQVIAALQRRLAEEAQEQSLSGQVLISSFQHDAVDNALDRSDVLGLPATRVGGKRSAGNEEQLIDPWVQRKTEHLQKEISAEYEKYPELQKIKGLSEALAFVRVAGYEPQRLADELERVLAMAQDLGSYGLIIHPGIETELEDYIKGLRAHHTTQKNGSVDHKALRKVRALRDTELSFLDDGADRAWDLFSWLKRNDQYPTPELLDFLEQLADAHQVDKNTLDQISIWKNTLLDRLLPDYRPSDLRFSIDQKGFELLNKLEHLIEHKVQESRKGVAWVLEQFSSSLGLDRQAARDAIDEYSMVVGATCQQAAGQQMASLKSVSGLDSSEIAFDTVIVDEAARANPLDLFVPMAMAKRRIILVGDDRQLPHMLEPNIEGQLQEEHQLTEQQLEAFRSSLFERLRIKLLDLEKQDSIRRVVMLDTQFRMHPIQGDFVSKHFYEAFGLGKVHSGRMSEDFVFSELFLSEMKELSECYRDRVCQWIDVSVTEGRDCKRGTSRIREAEADRVVEEVCRLMKAGGEALSIGIITFYAAQRDLIMEKLAQTYINGTPLMVAQDSGYEPHADFKWTKKPNSDGSYSQEERLRVGSVDAFQGKEFDVVLLSSVRTYKAVRPKQGCEPDEREVQLNRQFGFLRLPNRMNVAMSRQRQMLICVGDANLATNSDAEEAVPALAAFHKLCGGEHGALR
;
A
#
# COMPACT_ATOMS: atom_id res chain seq x y z
N MET A 1 -35.03 27.63 1.48
CA MET A 1 -35.69 27.84 0.17
C MET A 1 -36.49 29.13 0.22
N LYS A 2 -36.53 29.93 -0.86
CA LYS A 2 -37.45 31.08 -0.92
C LYS A 2 -38.85 30.60 -1.26
N PHE A 3 -39.87 31.30 -0.78
CA PHE A 3 -41.28 30.99 -1.05
C PHE A 3 -41.58 30.71 -2.54
N LYS A 4 -41.07 31.53 -3.45
CA LYS A 4 -41.24 31.35 -4.91
C LYS A 4 -40.67 30.06 -5.51
N ASP A 5 -39.72 29.42 -4.81
CA ASP A 5 -39.03 28.23 -5.31
C ASP A 5 -39.74 26.92 -4.89
N LEU A 6 -40.86 27.03 -4.17
CA LEU A 6 -41.67 25.89 -3.73
C LEU A 6 -42.23 25.14 -4.96
N PRO A 7 -41.89 23.85 -5.17
CA PRO A 7 -42.26 23.13 -6.39
C PRO A 7 -43.73 22.66 -6.45
N LEU A 8 -44.55 23.06 -5.47
CA LEU A 8 -45.94 22.61 -5.28
C LEU A 8 -46.98 23.65 -5.74
N PHE A 9 -46.54 24.76 -6.33
CA PHE A 9 -47.45 25.68 -7.04
C PHE A 9 -48.03 25.00 -8.29
N ALA A 10 -49.30 25.29 -8.57
CA ALA A 10 -49.98 24.88 -9.78
C ALA A 10 -49.27 25.41 -11.03
N GLU A 11 -49.30 24.64 -12.11
CA GLU A 11 -48.78 25.09 -13.42
C GLU A 11 -49.62 26.23 -14.01
N ASP A 12 -50.91 26.25 -13.66
CA ASP A 12 -51.85 27.27 -14.09
C ASP A 12 -51.48 28.64 -13.51
N LEU A 13 -51.27 29.61 -14.42
CA LEU A 13 -51.07 31.02 -14.10
C LEU A 13 -52.39 31.75 -14.23
N LEU A 14 -52.92 32.24 -13.11
CA LEU A 14 -54.13 33.05 -13.12
C LEU A 14 -53.75 34.51 -13.38
N THR A 15 -54.44 35.13 -14.35
CA THR A 15 -54.22 36.53 -14.72
C THR A 15 -55.29 37.40 -14.09
N LEU A 16 -54.86 38.36 -13.27
CA LEU A 16 -55.72 39.34 -12.62
C LEU A 16 -55.42 40.73 -13.21
N THR A 17 -56.45 41.48 -13.56
CA THR A 17 -56.34 42.83 -14.14
C THR A 17 -56.67 43.90 -13.12
N SER A 18 -55.97 45.03 -13.15
CA SER A 18 -56.26 46.20 -12.32
C SER A 18 -56.08 47.50 -13.10
N GLU A 19 -56.92 48.49 -12.81
CA GLU A 19 -56.80 49.86 -13.31
C GLU A 19 -55.90 50.74 -12.42
N GLU A 20 -55.52 50.27 -11.24
CA GLU A 20 -54.70 51.00 -10.27
C GLU A 20 -53.19 50.75 -10.45
N ASP A 21 -52.36 51.56 -9.80
CA ASP A 21 -50.90 51.43 -9.92
C ASP A 21 -50.35 50.20 -9.18
N LEU A 22 -49.75 49.27 -9.94
CA LEU A 22 -49.16 48.03 -9.44
C LEU A 22 -47.66 48.15 -9.09
N ASN A 23 -47.09 49.35 -9.10
CA ASN A 23 -45.66 49.56 -8.87
C ASN A 23 -45.17 49.09 -7.49
N GLY A 24 -46.02 49.16 -6.45
CA GLY A 24 -45.69 48.74 -5.09
C GLY A 24 -45.63 47.22 -4.87
N PHE A 25 -46.22 46.41 -5.76
CA PHE A 25 -46.17 44.95 -5.64
C PHE A 25 -44.83 44.36 -6.09
N GLN A 26 -44.33 43.36 -5.37
CA GLN A 26 -43.08 42.67 -5.62
C GLN A 26 -43.33 41.22 -6.08
N ALA A 27 -42.78 40.89 -7.24
CA ALA A 27 -42.79 39.53 -7.76
C ALA A 27 -41.91 38.60 -6.91
N GLY A 28 -42.38 37.37 -6.71
CA GLY A 28 -41.72 36.33 -5.91
C GLY A 28 -42.12 36.30 -4.43
N LEU A 29 -43.04 37.17 -4.00
CA LEU A 29 -43.55 37.25 -2.63
C LEU A 29 -45.00 36.74 -2.52
N PRO A 30 -45.44 36.33 -1.31
CA PRO A 30 -46.84 35.98 -1.07
C PRO A 30 -47.77 37.16 -1.34
N ILE A 31 -48.98 36.85 -1.79
CA ILE A 31 -50.08 37.81 -2.00
C ILE A 31 -51.34 37.24 -1.34
N GLN A 32 -52.25 38.09 -0.88
CA GLN A 32 -53.53 37.65 -0.31
C GLN A 32 -54.67 38.32 -1.07
N PHE A 33 -55.83 37.67 -1.07
CA PHE A 33 -57.03 38.19 -1.74
C PHE A 33 -58.19 38.24 -0.75
N GLN A 34 -58.90 39.36 -0.75
CA GLN A 34 -60.06 39.58 0.11
C GLN A 34 -61.24 40.11 -0.73
N PRO A 35 -62.49 39.77 -0.40
CA PRO A 35 -63.65 40.28 -1.14
C PRO A 35 -63.83 41.79 -0.91
N TYR A 36 -64.07 42.56 -1.98
CA TYR A 36 -64.30 44.01 -1.93
C TYR A 36 -65.41 44.42 -2.91
N GLY A 37 -66.66 44.46 -2.43
CA GLY A 37 -67.82 44.71 -3.30
C GLY A 37 -68.07 43.56 -4.28
N ASP A 38 -68.21 43.89 -5.57
CA ASP A 38 -68.33 42.92 -6.68
C ASP A 38 -66.95 42.51 -7.27
N GLU A 39 -65.85 43.04 -6.71
CA GLU A 39 -64.46 42.85 -7.13
C GLU A 39 -63.60 42.22 -5.99
N TRP A 40 -62.32 41.96 -6.26
CA TRP A 40 -61.39 41.38 -5.30
C TRP A 40 -60.28 42.37 -4.96
N MET A 41 -59.83 42.40 -3.71
CA MET A 41 -58.72 43.23 -3.27
C MET A 41 -57.47 42.37 -3.10
N ALA A 42 -56.43 42.66 -3.88
CA ALA A 42 -55.11 42.07 -3.76
C ALA A 42 -54.30 42.81 -2.69
N VAL A 43 -53.73 42.06 -1.76
CA VAL A 43 -53.02 42.59 -0.58
C VAL A 43 -51.60 42.01 -0.52
N GLN A 44 -50.60 42.88 -0.43
CA GLN A 44 -49.20 42.51 -0.20
C GLN A 44 -48.51 43.55 0.68
N GLY A 45 -48.27 43.23 1.95
CA GLY A 45 -47.81 44.21 2.94
C GLY A 45 -48.86 45.32 3.14
N ASP A 46 -48.42 46.58 3.05
CA ASP A 46 -49.29 47.77 3.14
C ASP A 46 -49.95 48.15 1.80
N MET A 47 -49.67 47.39 0.72
CA MET A 47 -50.24 47.64 -0.60
C MET A 47 -51.58 46.91 -0.75
N HIS A 48 -52.61 47.64 -1.15
CA HIS A 48 -53.95 47.14 -1.41
C HIS A 48 -54.43 47.71 -2.74
N VAL A 49 -54.81 46.84 -3.68
CA VAL A 49 -55.29 47.24 -5.00
C VAL A 49 -56.49 46.38 -5.42
N THR A 50 -57.49 46.99 -6.05
CA THR A 50 -58.64 46.28 -6.60
C THR A 50 -58.27 45.54 -7.89
N VAL A 51 -58.65 44.26 -7.99
CA VAL A 51 -58.33 43.36 -9.10
C VAL A 51 -59.58 42.62 -9.57
N ASP A 52 -59.69 42.41 -10.87
CA ASP A 52 -60.69 41.54 -11.50
C ASP A 52 -60.01 40.33 -12.16
N CYS A 53 -60.72 39.21 -12.21
CA CYS A 53 -60.24 37.96 -12.79
C CYS A 53 -60.81 37.79 -14.20
N ASN A 54 -59.98 37.29 -15.12
CA ASN A 54 -60.42 36.96 -16.48
C ASN A 54 -61.68 36.05 -16.44
N PRO A 55 -62.74 36.30 -17.24
CA PRO A 55 -63.98 35.52 -17.22
C PRO A 55 -63.82 34.00 -17.35
N ALA A 56 -62.75 33.52 -18.00
CA ALA A 56 -62.44 32.09 -18.12
C ALA A 56 -61.99 31.43 -16.81
N ASP A 57 -61.33 32.19 -15.93
CA ASP A 57 -60.70 31.70 -14.69
C ASP A 57 -61.50 32.06 -13.43
N ARG A 58 -62.48 32.97 -13.56
CA ARG A 58 -63.26 33.55 -12.47
C ARG A 58 -63.91 32.51 -11.55
N VAL A 59 -64.55 31.47 -12.09
CA VAL A 59 -65.21 30.43 -11.28
C VAL A 59 -64.21 29.65 -10.42
N SER A 60 -63.04 29.33 -10.99
CA SER A 60 -61.97 28.62 -10.27
C SER A 60 -61.33 29.54 -9.22
N PHE A 61 -61.03 30.79 -9.59
CA PHE A 61 -60.43 31.79 -8.71
C PHE A 61 -61.31 32.10 -7.49
N GLU A 62 -62.59 32.39 -7.68
CA GLU A 62 -63.54 32.67 -6.59
C GLU A 62 -63.62 31.47 -5.62
N SER A 63 -63.63 30.23 -6.15
CA SER A 63 -63.65 29.02 -5.32
C SER A 63 -62.36 28.79 -4.51
N LEU A 64 -61.22 29.27 -5.01
CA LEU A 64 -59.91 29.08 -4.40
C LEU A 64 -59.61 30.16 -3.35
N VAL A 65 -59.99 31.42 -3.62
CA VAL A 65 -59.79 32.52 -2.68
C VAL A 65 -60.63 32.33 -1.40
N LEU A 66 -61.84 31.76 -1.53
CA LEU A 66 -62.70 31.46 -0.38
C LEU A 66 -62.18 30.31 0.51
N ARG A 67 -61.10 29.62 0.12
CA ARG A 67 -60.46 28.60 0.94
C ARG A 67 -59.27 29.21 1.69
N ASP A 68 -59.41 29.39 2.99
CA ASP A 68 -58.38 29.96 3.88
C ASP A 68 -57.00 29.26 3.82
N GLN A 69 -56.97 28.01 3.35
CA GLN A 69 -55.76 27.19 3.28
C GLN A 69 -54.91 27.47 2.03
N VAL A 70 -55.46 28.12 1.00
CA VAL A 70 -54.76 28.36 -0.27
C VAL A 70 -53.66 29.40 -0.06
N LYS A 71 -52.44 29.09 -0.53
CA LYS A 71 -51.32 30.02 -0.51
C LYS A 71 -51.07 30.54 -1.91
N TRP A 72 -50.94 31.86 -2.04
CA TRP A 72 -50.82 32.54 -3.33
C TRP A 72 -49.44 33.18 -3.47
N LEU A 73 -48.88 33.07 -4.67
CA LEU A 73 -47.60 33.64 -5.08
C LEU A 73 -47.82 34.62 -6.22
N LEU A 74 -47.34 35.86 -6.06
CA LEU A 74 -47.24 36.78 -7.18
C LEU A 74 -46.00 36.43 -8.03
N THR A 75 -46.20 35.90 -9.23
CA THR A 75 -45.08 35.45 -10.09
C THR A 75 -44.46 36.57 -10.89
N THR A 76 -45.28 37.43 -11.50
CA THR A 76 -44.84 38.54 -12.35
C THR A 76 -45.94 39.62 -12.39
N LYS A 77 -45.53 40.86 -12.61
CA LYS A 77 -46.44 41.98 -12.91
C LYS A 77 -46.18 42.50 -14.33
N GLN A 78 -47.23 42.69 -15.09
CA GLN A 78 -47.23 43.34 -16.40
C GLN A 78 -48.13 44.58 -16.33
N LYS A 79 -48.09 45.50 -17.31
CA LYS A 79 -48.86 46.76 -17.27
C LYS A 79 -50.36 46.46 -17.04
N GLY A 80 -50.87 46.81 -15.85
CA GLY A 80 -52.26 46.58 -15.44
C GLY A 80 -52.63 45.12 -15.15
N GLN A 81 -51.65 44.20 -15.00
CA GLN A 81 -51.88 42.77 -14.78
C GLN A 81 -50.97 42.18 -13.70
N LEU A 82 -51.55 41.38 -12.81
CA LEU A 82 -50.86 40.51 -11.85
C LEU A 82 -51.00 39.05 -12.28
N LEU A 83 -49.88 38.37 -12.45
CA LEU A 83 -49.83 36.94 -12.74
C LEU A 83 -49.57 36.17 -11.44
N VAL A 84 -50.53 35.34 -11.02
CA VAL A 84 -50.45 34.64 -9.74
C VAL A 84 -50.53 33.14 -9.90
N GLN A 85 -49.81 32.44 -9.04
CA GLN A 85 -49.87 30.99 -8.86
C GLN A 85 -50.39 30.67 -7.46
N TYR A 86 -50.94 29.46 -7.30
CA TYR A 86 -51.48 29.01 -6.03
C TYR A 86 -51.02 27.59 -5.70
N CYS A 87 -50.95 27.28 -4.42
CA CYS A 87 -50.81 25.90 -3.94
C CYS A 87 -51.86 25.62 -2.86
N ILE A 88 -52.37 24.39 -2.85
CA ILE A 88 -53.46 23.98 -1.96
C ILE A 88 -52.92 22.91 -1.00
N PRO A 89 -52.40 23.30 0.18
CA PRO A 89 -52.15 22.34 1.23
C PRO A 89 -53.48 21.73 1.67
N VAL A 90 -53.45 20.44 1.96
CA VAL A 90 -54.64 19.71 2.35
C VAL A 90 -54.93 19.85 3.85
N GLU A 91 -53.90 20.15 4.63
CA GLU A 91 -53.96 20.45 6.06
C GLU A 91 -52.80 21.37 6.43
N ILE A 92 -53.03 22.29 7.35
CA ILE A 92 -51.99 23.16 7.92
C ILE A 92 -51.95 22.89 9.43
N SER A 93 -50.78 22.59 9.97
CA SER A 93 -50.60 22.31 11.40
C SER A 93 -49.39 23.04 11.97
N HIS A 94 -49.50 23.53 13.19
CA HIS A 94 -48.39 24.17 13.90
C HIS A 94 -47.61 23.14 14.69
N LEU A 95 -46.33 22.97 14.37
CA LEU A 95 -45.46 21.99 15.02
C LEU A 95 -43.98 22.33 14.81
N ASP A 96 -43.19 22.29 15.88
CA ASP A 96 -41.74 22.37 15.81
C ASP A 96 -41.14 20.98 15.66
N LEU A 97 -40.14 20.83 14.79
CA LEU A 97 -39.48 19.54 14.56
C LEU A 97 -37.96 19.68 14.50
N GLU A 98 -37.29 18.74 15.18
CA GLU A 98 -35.86 18.52 15.05
C GLU A 98 -35.63 17.19 14.32
N ILE A 99 -34.87 17.20 13.24
CA ILE A 99 -34.66 16.05 12.36
C ILE A 99 -33.17 15.74 12.28
N GLY A 100 -32.78 14.54 12.68
CA GLY A 100 -31.39 14.09 12.62
C GLY A 100 -30.92 13.78 11.20
N VAL A 101 -29.69 14.15 10.89
CA VAL A 101 -28.92 13.77 9.70
C VAL A 101 -27.67 13.03 10.16
N ASP A 102 -27.33 11.90 9.53
CA ASP A 102 -26.17 11.08 9.86
C ASP A 102 -25.25 10.84 8.66
N GLU A 103 -24.14 10.14 8.88
CA GLU A 103 -23.06 9.97 7.91
C GLU A 103 -23.52 9.30 6.60
N LEU A 104 -24.49 8.38 6.66
CA LEU A 104 -25.06 7.73 5.48
C LEU A 104 -25.65 8.75 4.50
N ILE A 105 -26.38 9.72 5.03
CA ILE A 105 -27.05 10.74 4.22
C ILE A 105 -26.03 11.72 3.65
N VAL A 106 -24.99 12.06 4.41
CA VAL A 106 -23.89 12.90 3.92
C VAL A 106 -23.14 12.21 2.78
N GLU A 107 -22.84 10.92 2.92
CA GLU A 107 -22.20 10.15 1.84
C GLU A 107 -23.09 10.06 0.60
N ASP A 108 -24.40 9.87 0.76
CA ASP A 108 -25.36 9.83 -0.35
C ASP A 108 -25.46 11.18 -1.08
N LEU A 109 -25.48 12.30 -0.36
CA LEU A 109 -25.48 13.64 -0.95
C LEU A 109 -24.17 13.96 -1.66
N TYR A 110 -23.03 13.59 -1.06
CA TYR A 110 -21.72 13.77 -1.66
C TYR A 110 -21.55 12.93 -2.93
N ALA A 111 -21.99 11.67 -2.92
CA ALA A 111 -21.96 10.79 -4.09
C ALA A 111 -22.83 11.33 -5.24
N LYS A 112 -23.93 12.03 -4.92
CA LYS A 112 -24.78 12.74 -5.89
C LYS A 112 -24.23 14.11 -6.31
N GLN A 113 -23.07 14.52 -5.79
CA GLN A 113 -22.43 15.82 -6.02
C GLN A 113 -23.30 17.02 -5.58
N GLU A 114 -24.16 16.83 -4.58
CA GLU A 114 -25.05 17.88 -4.07
C GLU A 114 -24.39 18.73 -2.98
N ILE A 115 -23.32 18.21 -2.38
CA ILE A 115 -22.46 18.92 -1.41
C ILE A 115 -20.99 18.81 -1.85
N PRO A 116 -20.17 19.85 -1.62
CA PRO A 116 -18.78 19.88 -2.09
C PRO A 116 -17.85 18.98 -1.28
N GLY A 117 -18.20 18.64 -0.04
CA GLY A 117 -17.41 17.79 0.85
C GLY A 117 -18.28 16.88 1.73
N LYS A 118 -17.62 15.92 2.40
CA LYS A 118 -18.28 14.98 3.33
C LYS A 118 -18.41 15.57 4.75
N GLU A 119 -18.86 16.81 4.85
CA GLU A 119 -19.01 17.51 6.13
C GLU A 119 -20.47 17.52 6.58
N MET A 120 -20.71 17.20 7.86
CA MET A 120 -22.07 17.18 8.44
C MET A 120 -22.76 18.55 8.34
N GLY A 121 -22.02 19.64 8.57
CA GLY A 121 -22.56 21.00 8.48
C GLY A 121 -23.13 21.31 7.10
N GLN A 122 -22.39 20.95 6.04
CA GLN A 122 -22.83 21.16 4.65
C GLN A 122 -24.12 20.39 4.33
N ALA A 123 -24.27 19.17 4.86
CA ALA A 123 -25.50 18.40 4.67
C ALA A 123 -26.69 19.00 5.43
N CYS A 124 -26.51 19.44 6.68
CA CYS A 124 -27.57 20.11 7.44
C CYS A 124 -28.01 21.42 6.76
N ASP A 125 -27.06 22.22 6.27
CA ASP A 125 -27.33 23.44 5.51
C ASP A 125 -28.07 23.14 4.20
N TRP A 126 -27.68 22.07 3.50
CA TRP A 126 -28.37 21.60 2.29
C TRP A 126 -29.84 21.24 2.59
N PHE A 127 -30.12 20.49 3.67
CA PHE A 127 -31.52 20.18 4.04
C PHE A 127 -32.32 21.44 4.36
N LYS A 128 -31.74 22.38 5.11
CA LYS A 128 -32.38 23.66 5.40
C LYS A 128 -32.66 24.45 4.11
N GLN A 129 -31.72 24.47 3.18
CA GLN A 129 -31.86 25.17 1.90
C GLN A 129 -32.96 24.57 1.02
N TYR A 130 -33.07 23.24 0.93
CA TYR A 130 -33.93 22.55 -0.03
C TYR A 130 -35.29 22.08 0.50
N PHE A 131 -35.50 22.02 1.82
CA PHE A 131 -36.77 21.54 2.41
C PHE A 131 -37.50 22.58 3.26
N VAL A 132 -36.80 23.54 3.86
CA VAL A 132 -37.43 24.59 4.67
C VAL A 132 -37.72 25.80 3.79
N VAL A 133 -38.99 26.21 3.75
CA VAL A 133 -39.43 27.42 3.04
C VAL A 133 -39.43 28.57 4.03
N GLU A 134 -38.67 29.62 3.71
CA GLU A 134 -38.62 30.85 4.48
C GLU A 134 -39.65 31.83 3.91
N THR A 135 -40.55 32.30 4.77
CA THR A 135 -41.51 33.37 4.49
C THR A 135 -41.23 34.56 5.42
N ASP A 136 -41.83 35.72 5.15
CA ASP A 136 -41.56 36.95 5.91
C ASP A 136 -41.92 36.84 7.41
N THR A 137 -42.82 35.92 7.77
CA THR A 137 -43.34 35.78 9.14
C THR A 137 -43.06 34.42 9.78
N GLU A 138 -42.92 33.35 8.99
CA GLU A 138 -42.88 31.97 9.49
C GLU A 138 -42.00 31.06 8.61
N TYR A 139 -41.61 29.89 9.12
CA TYR A 139 -41.00 28.83 8.32
C TYR A 139 -42.02 27.74 8.04
N TRP A 140 -41.99 27.21 6.81
CA TRP A 140 -42.86 26.12 6.41
C TRP A 140 -42.08 24.87 6.02
N LEU A 141 -42.64 23.71 6.36
CA LEU A 141 -42.11 22.40 6.00
C LEU A 141 -43.20 21.55 5.32
N PRO A 142 -43.14 21.37 3.99
CA PRO A 142 -44.11 20.57 3.26
C PRO A 142 -43.91 19.06 3.48
N ILE A 143 -44.99 18.34 3.81
CA ILE A 143 -44.98 16.88 4.03
C ILE A 143 -46.00 16.18 3.12
N ALA A 144 -45.68 14.98 2.61
CA ALA A 144 -46.62 14.24 1.77
C ALA A 144 -47.75 13.59 2.59
N ARG A 145 -49.00 13.68 2.09
CA ARG A 145 -50.19 13.23 2.83
C ARG A 145 -50.38 11.70 2.83
N PHE A 146 -50.10 11.01 1.72
CA PHE A 146 -50.24 9.56 1.60
C PHE A 146 -49.36 8.96 0.50
N ASN A 147 -48.26 8.33 0.90
CA ASN A 147 -47.68 7.21 0.15
C ASN A 147 -46.62 6.53 1.01
N ASN A 148 -46.97 5.43 1.67
CA ASN A 148 -46.08 4.27 1.80
C ASN A 148 -46.78 3.16 2.61
N ARG A 149 -47.17 2.08 1.93
CA ARG A 149 -47.40 0.76 2.55
C ARG A 149 -46.10 0.18 3.17
N THR A 150 -45.00 0.93 3.17
CA THR A 150 -43.63 0.46 3.40
C THR A 150 -42.88 1.14 4.54
N VAL A 151 -43.37 2.25 5.13
CA VAL A 151 -42.68 2.95 6.24
C VAL A 151 -43.52 2.84 7.51
N LYS A 152 -43.10 2.01 8.46
CA LYS A 152 -43.76 1.88 9.77
C LYS A 152 -43.47 3.12 10.61
N GLY A 153 -44.44 4.04 10.73
CA GLY A 153 -44.36 5.16 11.68
C GLY A 153 -43.47 6.35 11.28
N GLY A 154 -43.23 6.56 9.99
CA GLY A 154 -42.49 7.72 9.45
C GLY A 154 -43.32 8.59 8.49
N PHE A 155 -42.72 9.67 7.98
CA PHE A 155 -43.33 10.60 7.02
C PHE A 155 -42.31 11.05 5.96
N GLN A 156 -42.77 11.70 4.90
CA GLN A 156 -41.91 12.17 3.80
C GLN A 156 -41.93 13.69 3.69
N LEU A 157 -40.74 14.29 3.67
CA LEU A 157 -40.55 15.71 3.39
C LEU A 157 -40.53 15.95 1.87
N LEU A 158 -41.14 17.05 1.44
CA LEU A 158 -41.15 17.49 0.05
C LEU A 158 -40.34 18.79 -0.08
N GLY A 159 -39.25 18.73 -0.83
CA GLY A 159 -38.34 19.84 -1.09
C GLY A 159 -38.21 20.17 -2.58
N GLN A 160 -37.38 21.15 -2.91
CA GLN A 160 -37.18 21.61 -4.29
C GLN A 160 -36.45 20.55 -5.12
N GLY A 161 -37.20 19.76 -5.88
CA GLY A 161 -36.66 18.65 -6.71
C GLY A 161 -36.25 17.41 -5.91
N TRP A 162 -36.51 17.39 -4.60
CA TRP A 162 -36.08 16.34 -3.68
C TRP A 162 -37.19 15.87 -2.75
N ARG A 163 -37.09 14.62 -2.33
CA ARG A 163 -37.90 14.01 -1.29
C ARG A 163 -37.01 13.35 -0.26
N ALA A 164 -37.29 13.55 1.02
CA ALA A 164 -36.59 12.89 2.11
C ALA A 164 -37.56 12.02 2.92
N ASP A 165 -37.22 10.74 3.09
CA ASP A 165 -37.95 9.82 3.95
C ASP A 165 -37.45 10.00 5.40
N VAL A 166 -38.34 10.32 6.33
CA VAL A 166 -38.04 10.50 7.76
C VAL A 166 -38.74 9.40 8.56
N GLU A 167 -37.98 8.74 9.43
CA GLU A 167 -38.52 7.68 10.30
C GLU A 167 -38.30 8.03 11.76
N ARG A 168 -39.25 7.64 12.61
CA ARG A 168 -39.14 7.79 14.05
C ARG A 168 -38.42 6.58 14.65
N LYS A 169 -37.34 6.83 15.39
CA LYS A 169 -36.63 5.80 16.15
C LYS A 169 -37.43 5.37 17.39
N ASN A 170 -37.01 4.27 18.01
CA ASN A 170 -37.60 3.72 19.24
C ASN A 170 -37.53 4.69 20.43
N ASP A 171 -36.56 5.61 20.44
CA ASP A 171 -36.37 6.68 21.43
C ASP A 171 -37.26 7.92 21.14
N GLY A 172 -38.04 7.90 20.06
CA GLY A 172 -38.91 8.98 19.63
C GLY A 172 -38.25 10.03 18.72
N ALA A 173 -36.93 9.95 18.50
CA ALA A 173 -36.18 10.88 17.65
C ALA A 173 -36.49 10.68 16.16
N LEU A 174 -36.50 11.77 15.40
CA LEU A 174 -36.72 11.75 13.95
C LEU A 174 -35.38 11.69 13.21
N LEU A 175 -35.27 10.81 12.22
CA LEU A 175 -34.03 10.60 11.47
C LEU A 175 -34.31 10.50 9.98
N VAL A 176 -33.54 11.22 9.16
CA VAL A 176 -33.57 11.05 7.71
C VAL A 176 -33.03 9.67 7.33
N LYS A 177 -33.85 8.88 6.65
CA LYS A 177 -33.48 7.53 6.18
C LYS A 177 -32.94 7.52 4.76
N ARG A 178 -33.47 8.36 3.89
CA ARG A 178 -33.15 8.35 2.45
C ARG A 178 -33.52 9.67 1.80
N VAL A 179 -32.74 10.07 0.80
CA VAL A 179 -33.01 11.23 -0.06
C VAL A 179 -33.12 10.78 -1.52
N THR A 180 -34.15 11.22 -2.23
CA THR A 180 -34.41 10.85 -3.63
C THR A 180 -34.81 12.05 -4.46
N ARG A 181 -34.41 12.08 -5.75
CA ARG A 181 -34.91 13.11 -6.67
C ARG A 181 -36.39 12.89 -6.94
N HIS A 182 -37.14 13.98 -7.01
CA HIS A 182 -38.58 13.95 -7.23
C HIS A 182 -39.00 15.00 -8.25
N VAL A 183 -39.81 14.58 -9.23
CA VAL A 183 -40.25 15.40 -10.37
C VAL A 183 -41.77 15.64 -10.38
N ARG A 184 -42.57 14.79 -9.70
CA ARG A 184 -44.03 14.88 -9.78
C ARG A 184 -44.58 16.02 -8.91
N ARG A 185 -45.59 16.74 -9.38
CA ARG A 185 -46.30 17.79 -8.63
C ARG A 185 -47.63 17.31 -8.00
N ASP A 186 -48.16 16.17 -8.45
CA ASP A 186 -49.55 15.73 -8.19
C ASP A 186 -49.82 15.00 -6.87
N SER A 187 -48.97 15.09 -5.86
CA SER A 187 -49.26 14.48 -4.55
C SER A 187 -49.82 15.52 -3.58
N GLY A 188 -51.04 15.29 -3.07
CA GLY A 188 -51.58 16.08 -1.96
C GLY A 188 -50.60 16.12 -0.79
N PHE A 189 -50.38 17.31 -0.26
CA PHE A 189 -49.40 17.59 0.79
C PHE A 189 -50.05 18.29 1.97
N SER A 190 -49.50 18.11 3.17
CA SER A 190 -49.81 18.92 4.35
C SER A 190 -48.66 19.90 4.59
N LEU A 191 -48.95 21.03 5.23
CA LEU A 191 -47.99 22.09 5.51
C LEU A 191 -47.79 22.21 7.03
N LEU A 192 -46.57 21.99 7.49
CA LEU A 192 -46.21 22.29 8.87
C LEU A 192 -45.67 23.72 8.97
N VAL A 193 -46.08 24.43 10.01
CA VAL A 193 -45.67 25.80 10.32
C VAL A 193 -45.04 25.83 11.70
N GLY A 194 -43.80 26.29 11.82
CA GLY A 194 -43.06 26.25 13.08
C GLY A 194 -41.56 26.46 12.91
N GLN A 195 -40.78 26.07 13.90
CA GLN A 195 -39.33 26.02 13.85
C GLN A 195 -38.85 24.63 13.44
N PHE A 196 -37.97 24.59 12.43
CA PHE A 196 -37.45 23.34 11.87
C PHE A 196 -35.92 23.36 11.89
N SER A 197 -35.31 22.37 12.55
CA SER A 197 -33.86 22.23 12.62
C SER A 197 -33.42 20.85 12.10
N PHE A 198 -32.29 20.84 11.37
CA PHE A 198 -31.61 19.61 10.98
C PHE A 198 -30.35 19.48 11.85
N MET A 199 -30.28 18.41 12.65
CA MET A 199 -29.24 18.22 13.64
C MET A 199 -28.23 17.15 13.23
N ASP A 200 -26.96 17.39 13.57
CA ASP A 200 -25.90 16.40 13.44
C ASP A 200 -26.11 15.30 14.48
N VAL A 201 -26.51 14.11 14.02
CA VAL A 201 -26.61 12.90 14.84
C VAL A 201 -25.58 11.85 14.41
N SER A 202 -24.47 12.30 13.83
CA SER A 202 -23.30 11.47 13.58
C SER A 202 -22.80 10.80 14.86
N VAL A 203 -22.08 9.71 14.70
CA VAL A 203 -21.43 9.02 15.81
C VAL A 203 -20.53 9.97 16.60
N SER A 204 -19.79 10.85 15.92
CA SER A 204 -18.97 11.88 16.58
C SER A 204 -19.80 12.80 17.47
N ALA A 205 -20.94 13.29 16.99
CA ALA A 205 -21.83 14.15 17.78
C ALA A 205 -22.43 13.40 18.98
N VAL A 206 -22.88 12.15 18.79
CA VAL A 206 -23.42 11.32 19.88
C VAL A 206 -22.36 11.04 20.95
N LEU A 207 -21.13 10.70 20.57
CA LEU A 207 -20.05 10.44 21.53
C LEU A 207 -19.62 11.70 22.30
N LYS A 208 -19.77 12.89 21.70
CA LYS A 208 -19.52 14.18 22.38
C LYS A 208 -20.67 14.65 23.27
N SER A 209 -21.80 13.95 23.27
CA SER A 209 -22.93 14.28 24.15
C SER A 209 -22.56 14.10 25.62
N GLY A 210 -23.10 14.94 26.50
CA GLY A 210 -22.79 14.91 27.94
C GLY A 210 -23.14 13.58 28.61
N SER A 211 -24.17 12.87 28.12
CA SER A 211 -24.55 11.56 28.64
C SER A 211 -23.52 10.48 28.31
N GLN A 212 -23.02 10.46 27.07
CA GLN A 212 -21.96 9.53 26.67
C GLN A 212 -20.65 9.85 27.40
N GLN A 213 -20.26 11.13 27.49
CA GLN A 213 -19.06 11.52 28.22
C GLN A 213 -19.10 11.08 29.68
N ALA A 214 -20.26 11.22 30.35
CA ALA A 214 -20.44 10.73 31.71
C ALA A 214 -20.29 9.20 31.83
N LEU A 215 -20.74 8.42 30.83
CA LEU A 215 -20.54 6.97 30.79
C LEU A 215 -19.05 6.60 30.65
N LEU A 216 -18.31 7.33 29.81
CA LEU A 216 -16.87 7.15 29.68
C LEU A 216 -16.15 7.48 30.99
N ASP A 217 -16.46 8.63 31.58
CA ASP A 217 -15.84 9.07 32.83
C ASP A 217 -16.13 8.10 33.99
N ALA A 218 -17.33 7.51 34.04
CA ALA A 218 -17.66 6.48 35.01
C ALA A 218 -16.82 5.20 34.78
N ALA A 219 -16.73 4.72 33.54
CA ALA A 219 -15.94 3.54 33.21
C ALA A 219 -14.44 3.72 33.51
N LEU A 220 -13.89 4.91 33.26
CA LEU A 220 -12.50 5.26 33.55
C LEU A 220 -12.21 5.28 35.06
N ARG A 221 -13.18 5.67 35.89
CA ARG A 221 -13.05 5.65 37.36
C ARG A 221 -13.10 4.23 37.92
N ASP A 222 -13.97 3.37 37.39
CA ASP A 222 -14.23 2.04 37.94
C ASP A 222 -13.15 1.01 37.54
N ASN A 223 -12.66 1.06 36.29
CA ASN A 223 -11.80 0.00 35.73
C ASN A 223 -10.36 0.44 35.42
N ALA A 224 -10.03 1.71 35.69
CA ALA A 224 -8.83 2.41 35.20
C ALA A 224 -8.69 2.40 33.66
N SER A 225 -8.12 3.46 33.09
CA SER A 225 -7.95 3.55 31.63
C SER A 225 -7.00 2.47 31.11
N TYR A 226 -7.46 1.72 30.11
CA TYR A 226 -6.62 0.78 29.38
C TYR A 226 -5.54 1.52 28.58
N LEU A 227 -5.87 2.68 27.99
CA LEU A 227 -4.91 3.50 27.25
C LEU A 227 -3.82 4.09 28.17
N GLU A 228 -4.17 4.49 29.39
CA GLU A 228 -3.19 4.99 30.36
C GLU A 228 -2.29 3.87 30.88
N LEU A 229 -2.83 2.66 31.11
CA LEU A 229 -2.04 1.49 31.50
C LEU A 229 -0.91 1.20 30.49
N TRP A 230 -1.22 1.23 29.19
CA TRP A 230 -0.20 1.03 28.16
C TRP A 230 0.72 2.25 27.98
N ASN A 231 0.26 3.45 28.33
CA ASN A 231 1.15 4.62 28.39
C ASN A 231 2.21 4.44 29.49
N LEU A 232 1.81 3.98 30.68
CA LEU A 232 2.73 3.66 31.76
C LEU A 232 3.75 2.59 31.33
N TYR A 233 3.30 1.57 30.59
CA TYR A 233 4.21 0.58 30.01
C TYR A 233 5.25 1.20 29.09
N ASN A 234 4.83 2.08 28.16
CA ASN A 234 5.73 2.75 27.24
C ASN A 234 6.74 3.64 27.97
N ASP A 235 6.29 4.36 28.99
CA ASP A 235 7.15 5.20 29.82
C ASP A 235 8.18 4.35 30.59
N LYS A 236 7.75 3.19 31.10
CA LYS A 236 8.64 2.26 31.80
C LYS A 236 9.66 1.59 30.88
N GLU A 237 9.26 1.21 29.67
CA GLU A 237 10.15 0.68 28.64
C GLU A 237 11.25 1.71 28.30
N TRP A 238 10.89 2.99 28.16
CA TRP A 238 11.84 4.08 27.95
C TRP A 238 12.79 4.29 29.14
N GLN A 239 12.25 4.32 30.36
CA GLN A 239 13.06 4.45 31.58
C GLN A 239 14.06 3.30 31.73
N ASN A 240 13.66 2.06 31.40
CA ASN A 240 14.55 0.91 31.45
C ASN A 240 15.65 1.00 30.38
N ALA A 241 15.33 1.44 29.16
CA ALA A 241 16.33 1.68 28.12
C ALA A 241 17.32 2.80 28.52
N LEU A 242 16.83 3.89 29.12
CA LEU A 242 17.67 4.96 29.67
C LEU A 242 18.59 4.44 30.77
N LYS A 243 18.06 3.70 31.74
CA LYS A 243 18.82 3.12 32.84
C LYS A 243 19.91 2.17 32.33
N GLN A 244 19.63 1.37 31.29
CA GLN A 244 20.63 0.52 30.64
C GLN A 244 21.75 1.36 29.99
N ALA A 245 21.39 2.42 29.27
CA ALA A 245 22.36 3.33 28.65
C ALA A 245 23.23 4.06 29.69
N GLU A 246 22.64 4.56 30.77
CA GLU A 246 23.34 5.18 31.91
C GLU A 246 24.27 4.19 32.62
N THR A 247 23.82 2.94 32.80
CA THR A 247 24.62 1.88 33.43
C THR A 247 25.83 1.53 32.57
N LEU A 248 25.67 1.42 31.25
CA LEU A 248 26.78 1.15 30.32
C LEU A 248 27.79 2.31 30.29
N ARG A 249 27.28 3.56 30.38
CA ARG A 249 28.00 4.81 30.11
C ARG A 249 28.54 4.88 28.67
N SER A 250 29.23 5.97 28.35
CA SER A 250 29.88 6.16 27.05
C SER A 250 31.37 5.81 27.11
N LEU A 251 31.91 5.29 26.01
CA LEU A 251 33.32 5.02 25.83
C LEU A 251 33.94 6.06 24.90
N LYS A 252 34.96 6.77 25.38
CA LYS A 252 35.72 7.72 24.56
C LYS A 252 36.79 7.01 23.73
N PHE A 253 36.82 7.26 22.43
CA PHE A 253 37.88 6.79 21.53
C PHE A 253 38.71 7.96 20.98
N VAL A 254 39.99 7.71 20.75
CA VAL A 254 40.99 8.72 20.34
C VAL A 254 41.49 8.54 18.91
N ASP A 255 41.19 7.40 18.30
CA ASP A 255 41.48 7.13 16.91
C ASP A 255 40.40 6.22 16.29
N CYS A 256 40.13 6.42 15.01
CA CYS A 256 39.14 5.69 14.23
C CYS A 256 39.68 5.48 12.80
N ALA A 257 39.89 4.22 12.43
CA ALA A 257 40.51 3.85 11.14
C ALA A 257 39.77 2.68 10.47
N PRO A 258 39.83 2.52 9.14
CA PRO A 258 39.29 1.34 8.45
C PRO A 258 39.91 0.04 8.98
N PHE A 259 39.11 -0.99 9.16
CA PHE A 259 39.55 -2.33 9.57
C PHE A 259 39.78 -3.23 8.33
N GLU A 260 40.88 -3.98 8.30
CA GLU A 260 41.26 -4.99 7.27
C GLU A 260 40.92 -4.58 5.80
N ASP A 261 41.72 -3.67 5.23
CA ASP A 261 41.62 -3.14 3.85
C ASP A 261 40.28 -2.48 3.45
N GLY A 262 39.34 -2.31 4.38
CA GLY A 262 38.08 -1.58 4.17
C GLY A 262 37.05 -2.30 3.27
N ARG A 263 37.33 -3.54 2.86
CA ARG A 263 36.43 -4.34 2.00
C ARG A 263 35.13 -4.73 2.71
N GLU A 264 35.15 -4.86 4.04
CA GLU A 264 33.98 -5.27 4.84
C GLU A 264 33.19 -4.11 5.48
N ASN A 265 33.45 -2.85 5.10
CA ASN A 265 32.81 -1.67 5.70
C ASN A 265 32.90 -1.65 7.25
N ALA A 266 34.05 -2.04 7.81
CA ALA A 266 34.30 -2.12 9.26
C ALA A 266 35.37 -1.11 9.71
N TRP A 267 35.27 -0.65 10.96
CA TRP A 267 36.08 0.45 11.50
C TRP A 267 36.68 0.08 12.85
N LYS A 268 38.01 0.22 12.99
CA LYS A 268 38.74 0.07 14.25
C LYS A 268 38.59 1.35 15.07
N LEU A 269 38.09 1.20 16.31
CA LEU A 269 38.01 2.25 17.32
C LEU A 269 39.03 1.99 18.43
N THR A 270 39.97 2.92 18.62
CA THR A 270 40.99 2.83 19.66
C THR A 270 40.54 3.60 20.90
N PRO A 271 40.32 2.94 22.05
CA PRO A 271 39.86 3.58 23.27
C PRO A 271 40.91 4.56 23.83
N ARG A 272 40.48 5.55 24.62
CA ARG A 272 41.40 6.52 25.25
C ARG A 272 42.39 5.86 26.21
N THR A 273 41.91 4.94 27.04
CA THR A 273 42.71 4.16 27.99
C THR A 273 42.24 2.72 28.00
N MET A 274 43.13 1.79 28.38
CA MET A 274 42.79 0.37 28.44
C MET A 274 41.89 0.02 29.63
N ASP A 275 41.93 0.82 30.70
CA ASP A 275 41.06 0.64 31.86
C ASP A 275 39.62 1.04 31.52
N ASP A 276 39.40 2.16 30.82
CA ASP A 276 38.07 2.56 30.31
C ASP A 276 37.48 1.47 29.39
N TYR A 277 38.32 0.84 28.57
CA TYR A 277 37.90 -0.27 27.69
C TYR A 277 37.49 -1.52 28.46
N ARG A 278 38.26 -1.92 29.48
CA ARG A 278 37.92 -3.06 30.35
C ARG A 278 36.63 -2.80 31.12
N GLU A 279 36.48 -1.62 31.69
CA GLU A 279 35.27 -1.24 32.44
C GLU A 279 34.03 -1.22 31.54
N PHE A 280 34.14 -0.65 30.33
CA PHE A 280 33.04 -0.66 29.36
C PHE A 280 32.68 -2.09 28.92
N ARG A 281 33.69 -2.95 28.68
CA ARG A 281 33.47 -4.36 28.34
C ARG A 281 32.82 -5.14 29.47
N GLU A 282 33.25 -4.93 30.72
CA GLU A 282 32.67 -5.55 31.90
C GLU A 282 31.20 -5.15 32.08
N ARG A 283 30.87 -3.86 31.92
CA ARG A 283 29.48 -3.37 31.95
C ARG A 283 28.65 -3.93 30.79
N TRP A 284 29.22 -3.99 29.58
CA TRP A 284 28.54 -4.59 28.42
C TRP A 284 28.16 -6.05 28.67
N VAL A 285 29.10 -6.84 29.21
CA VAL A 285 28.85 -8.25 29.57
C VAL A 285 27.89 -8.36 30.75
N GLY A 286 27.99 -7.49 31.75
CA GLY A 286 27.10 -7.47 32.92
C GLY A 286 25.66 -7.11 32.60
N LEU A 287 25.41 -6.36 31.52
CA LEU A 287 24.07 -6.02 31.03
C LEU A 287 23.44 -7.12 30.15
N ASP A 288 24.18 -8.18 29.81
CA ASP A 288 23.72 -9.29 28.95
C ASP A 288 23.07 -8.82 27.63
N LEU A 289 23.66 -7.81 27.00
CA LEU A 289 23.12 -7.19 25.80
C LEU A 289 23.19 -8.15 24.59
N PRO A 290 22.13 -8.24 23.75
CA PRO A 290 22.14 -9.05 22.53
C PRO A 290 23.29 -8.70 21.58
N SER A 291 23.78 -9.66 20.81
CA SER A 291 24.88 -9.46 19.85
C SER A 291 24.57 -8.46 18.72
N ASN A 292 23.29 -8.22 18.43
CA ASN A 292 22.81 -7.27 17.43
C ASN A 292 22.51 -5.87 18.00
N THR A 293 22.85 -5.62 19.27
CA THR A 293 22.64 -4.33 19.94
C THR A 293 23.32 -3.20 19.18
N GLN A 294 22.58 -2.13 18.94
CA GLN A 294 23.06 -0.97 18.20
C GLN A 294 23.70 0.06 19.12
N VAL A 295 24.80 0.63 18.68
CA VAL A 295 25.51 1.74 19.32
C VAL A 295 25.65 2.90 18.35
N ASP A 296 25.66 4.10 18.91
CA ASP A 296 25.81 5.35 18.19
C ASP A 296 27.21 5.94 18.44
N ILE A 297 27.77 6.62 17.44
CA ILE A 297 29.06 7.33 17.53
C ILE A 297 28.81 8.84 17.45
N GLY A 298 28.95 9.53 18.58
CA GLY A 298 28.77 10.98 18.68
C GLY A 298 30.09 11.74 18.80
N ALA A 299 30.10 13.00 18.37
CA ALA A 299 31.21 13.93 18.64
C ALA A 299 31.28 14.34 20.12
N SER A 300 30.12 14.42 20.78
CA SER A 300 29.94 14.71 22.21
C SER A 300 29.40 13.48 22.94
N PRO A 301 29.56 13.41 24.29
CA PRO A 301 28.85 12.41 25.07
C PRO A 301 27.32 12.61 24.93
N PRO A 302 26.53 11.53 25.05
CA PRO A 302 25.08 11.61 24.99
C PRO A 302 24.51 12.33 26.22
N ASP A 303 23.38 13.00 26.04
CA ASP A 303 22.55 13.51 27.14
C ASP A 303 21.46 12.49 27.43
N TRP A 304 21.47 11.92 28.63
CA TRP A 304 20.50 10.92 29.08
C TRP A 304 19.33 11.53 29.89
N THR A 305 19.30 12.86 30.07
CA THR A 305 18.24 13.54 30.85
C THR A 305 16.97 13.86 30.03
N GLU A 306 16.92 13.46 28.77
CA GLU A 306 15.85 13.86 27.83
C GLU A 306 14.55 13.05 28.02
N GLU A 307 13.43 13.75 28.23
CA GLU A 307 12.09 13.15 28.27
C GLU A 307 11.55 12.81 26.87
N LEU A 308 10.65 11.81 26.80
CA LEU A 308 9.95 11.44 25.57
C LEU A 308 8.88 12.48 25.24
N THR A 309 9.22 13.46 24.39
CA THR A 309 8.26 14.46 23.88
C THR A 309 7.95 14.26 22.40
N THR A 310 6.74 14.67 21.99
CA THR A 310 6.35 14.70 20.57
C THR A 310 7.04 15.80 19.78
N ASP A 311 7.53 16.83 20.48
CA ASP A 311 8.07 18.02 19.83
C ASP A 311 9.40 17.68 19.18
N GLN A 312 9.63 18.31 18.02
CA GLN A 312 10.86 18.16 17.28
C GLN A 312 11.95 18.98 17.99
N GLY A 313 12.56 18.40 19.02
CA GLY A 313 13.85 18.90 19.51
C GLY A 313 14.85 18.94 18.35
N GLU A 314 15.60 20.03 18.26
CA GLU A 314 16.57 20.37 17.18
C GLU A 314 17.68 19.34 16.95
N SER A 315 17.76 18.28 17.76
CA SER A 315 18.71 17.18 17.65
C SER A 315 18.38 16.15 16.54
N ALA A 316 17.24 16.28 15.84
CA ALA A 316 16.79 15.36 14.79
C ALA A 316 17.60 15.38 13.47
N GLY A 317 18.59 16.27 13.33
CA GLY A 317 19.34 16.49 12.08
C GLY A 317 20.77 15.93 12.01
N GLN A 318 21.34 15.38 13.10
CA GLN A 318 22.69 14.83 13.04
C GLN A 318 22.69 13.40 12.50
N ASN A 319 23.32 13.18 11.34
CA ASN A 319 23.63 11.85 10.80
C ASN A 319 24.65 11.14 11.71
N ILE A 320 24.18 10.66 12.86
CA ILE A 320 24.99 9.91 13.82
C ILE A 320 25.23 8.49 13.25
N PRO A 321 26.49 8.07 13.04
CA PRO A 321 26.81 6.72 12.63
C PRO A 321 26.30 5.70 13.65
N ARG A 322 25.46 4.76 13.19
CA ARG A 322 24.90 3.67 13.99
C ARG A 322 25.36 2.32 13.49
N GLY A 323 25.65 1.41 14.40
CA GLY A 323 26.10 0.07 14.05
C GLY A 323 26.23 -0.87 15.24
N THR A 324 26.82 -2.05 14.98
CA THR A 324 27.16 -3.05 16.00
C THR A 324 28.64 -3.03 16.31
N ILE A 325 29.04 -3.57 17.47
CA ILE A 325 30.44 -3.65 17.89
C ILE A 325 30.89 -5.09 18.13
N VAL A 326 32.18 -5.32 17.90
CA VAL A 326 32.88 -6.56 18.26
C VAL A 326 34.11 -6.21 19.09
N PHE A 327 34.25 -6.83 20.26
CA PHE A 327 35.39 -6.65 21.15
C PHE A 327 36.61 -7.44 20.65
N LYS A 328 37.77 -6.79 20.55
CA LYS A 328 39.08 -7.42 20.29
C LYS A 328 40.02 -7.26 21.50
N GLN A 329 41.27 -7.70 21.41
CA GLN A 329 42.18 -7.67 22.56
C GLN A 329 42.51 -6.24 23.03
N ASP A 330 42.72 -5.30 22.10
CA ASP A 330 43.20 -3.93 22.36
C ASP A 330 42.30 -2.82 21.76
N HIS A 331 41.24 -3.19 21.02
CA HIS A 331 40.38 -2.23 20.32
C HIS A 331 38.96 -2.76 20.10
N LEU A 332 38.06 -1.89 19.62
CA LEU A 332 36.72 -2.25 19.16
C LEU A 332 36.64 -2.23 17.64
N VAL A 333 35.86 -3.14 17.06
CA VAL A 333 35.49 -3.09 15.64
C VAL A 333 34.03 -2.68 15.55
N PHE A 334 33.79 -1.49 15.00
CA PHE A 334 32.46 -0.98 14.69
C PHE A 334 32.07 -1.34 13.26
N ARG A 335 30.88 -1.92 13.10
CA ARG A 335 30.28 -2.26 11.82
C ARG A 335 29.00 -1.44 11.65
N PRO A 336 28.95 -0.48 10.70
CA PRO A 336 27.76 0.33 10.45
C PRO A 336 26.55 -0.53 10.08
N ALA A 337 25.36 -0.11 10.48
CA ALA A 337 24.11 -0.80 10.17
C ALA A 337 23.73 -0.75 8.67
N SER A 338 24.35 0.15 7.89
CA SER A 338 24.16 0.23 6.44
C SER A 338 25.46 0.54 5.70
N ASN A 339 25.56 0.10 4.45
CA ASN A 339 26.69 0.40 3.57
C ASN A 339 26.63 1.80 2.92
N ARG A 340 25.62 2.62 3.24
CA ARG A 340 25.53 4.00 2.72
C ARG A 340 26.70 4.84 3.27
N ARG A 341 27.35 5.62 2.38
CA ARG A 341 28.51 6.47 2.73
C ARG A 341 28.22 7.44 3.89
N ASN A 342 26.97 7.86 4.06
CA ASN A 342 26.56 8.83 5.08
C ASN A 342 26.51 8.28 6.51
N VAL A 343 26.57 6.95 6.69
CA VAL A 343 26.46 6.26 8.00
C VAL A 343 27.84 5.85 8.54
N ARG A 344 28.92 6.32 7.92
CA ARG A 344 30.29 6.03 8.31
C ARG A 344 30.78 7.01 9.39
N PRO A 345 31.58 6.56 10.37
CA PRO A 345 32.28 7.46 11.29
C PRO A 345 33.04 8.54 10.52
N ARG A 346 32.75 9.82 10.77
CA ARG A 346 33.42 10.94 10.10
C ARG A 346 34.62 11.46 10.90
N ASP A 347 34.49 11.42 12.21
CA ASP A 347 35.47 11.97 13.13
C ASP A 347 36.48 10.90 13.56
N LYS A 348 37.75 11.27 13.63
CA LYS A 348 38.82 10.41 14.16
C LYS A 348 38.69 10.18 15.67
N LYS A 349 37.95 11.04 16.37
CA LYS A 349 37.77 11.02 17.84
C LYS A 349 36.31 11.21 18.15
N GLY A 350 35.83 10.59 19.23
CA GLY A 350 34.44 10.73 19.62
C GLY A 350 34.07 9.82 20.79
N TRP A 351 32.77 9.60 20.93
CA TRP A 351 32.16 8.82 21.98
C TRP A 351 31.28 7.73 21.38
N LEU A 352 31.39 6.53 21.94
CA LEU A 352 30.56 5.39 21.64
C LEU A 352 29.59 5.16 22.79
N TYR A 353 28.30 5.02 22.51
CA TYR A 353 27.28 4.78 23.54
C TYR A 353 26.10 3.98 22.99
N LEU A 354 25.28 3.44 23.89
CA LEU A 354 24.09 2.66 23.53
C LEU A 354 23.12 3.51 22.70
N SER A 355 22.63 2.99 21.57
CA SER A 355 21.68 3.74 20.74
C SER A 355 20.27 3.68 21.32
N LEU A 356 19.72 4.85 21.68
CA LEU A 356 18.33 5.00 22.16
C LEU A 356 17.37 5.47 21.07
N ALA A 357 17.86 5.78 19.87
CA ALA A 357 17.04 6.36 18.82
C ALA A 357 15.92 5.43 18.32
N GLY A 358 16.12 4.11 18.38
CA GLY A 358 15.09 3.11 18.08
C GLY A 358 13.91 3.22 19.04
N TYR A 359 14.19 3.13 20.34
CA TYR A 359 13.22 3.31 21.41
C TYR A 359 12.55 4.69 21.36
N ARG A 360 13.32 5.76 21.12
CA ARG A 360 12.78 7.12 20.97
C ARG A 360 11.79 7.20 19.79
N THR A 361 12.17 6.68 18.63
CA THR A 361 11.32 6.75 17.43
C THR A 361 10.03 5.95 17.63
N ALA A 362 10.12 4.74 18.20
CA ALA A 362 8.96 3.92 18.52
C ALA A 362 8.05 4.60 19.55
N GLY A 363 8.63 5.13 20.64
CA GLY A 363 7.91 5.85 21.69
C GLY A 363 7.19 7.09 21.15
N LYS A 364 7.83 7.91 20.32
CA LYS A 364 7.19 9.08 19.68
C LYS A 364 6.01 8.66 18.78
N ARG A 365 6.14 7.58 18.01
CA ARG A 365 5.06 7.05 17.17
C ARG A 365 3.88 6.55 17.99
N ARG A 366 4.13 5.81 19.06
CA ARG A 366 3.11 5.33 20.00
C ARG A 366 2.36 6.48 20.68
N LEU A 367 3.09 7.50 21.14
CA LEU A 367 2.49 8.69 21.77
C LEU A 367 1.64 9.50 20.78
N SER A 368 2.11 9.66 19.53
CA SER A 368 1.33 10.29 18.46
C SER A 368 0.06 9.50 18.14
N ALA A 369 0.15 8.16 18.08
CA ALA A 369 -1.00 7.30 17.87
C ALA A 369 -2.02 7.44 19.01
N LYS A 370 -1.58 7.41 20.27
CA LYS A 370 -2.43 7.64 21.45
C LYS A 370 -3.16 8.98 21.35
N ARG A 371 -2.45 10.08 21.09
CA ARG A 371 -3.06 11.41 20.94
C ARG A 371 -4.11 11.46 19.83
N SER A 372 -3.86 10.77 18.71
CA SER A 372 -4.82 10.65 17.62
C SER A 372 -6.08 9.88 18.06
N ILE A 373 -5.93 8.78 18.79
CA ILE A 373 -7.04 7.99 19.35
C ILE A 373 -7.84 8.83 20.35
N ASP A 374 -7.16 9.50 21.29
CA ASP A 374 -7.78 10.31 22.33
C ASP A 374 -8.57 11.49 21.77
N SER A 375 -8.08 12.10 20.69
CA SER A 375 -8.76 13.20 20.00
C SER A 375 -10.05 12.79 19.29
N GLY A 376 -10.20 11.48 18.97
CA GLY A 376 -11.29 10.98 18.14
C GLY A 376 -11.33 11.58 16.72
N LYS A 377 -10.26 12.22 16.25
CA LYS A 377 -10.22 12.96 14.98
C LYS A 377 -10.52 12.10 13.75
N ARG A 378 -10.07 10.83 13.75
CA ARG A 378 -10.22 9.92 12.61
C ARG A 378 -11.39 8.97 12.82
N LEU A 379 -11.18 7.88 13.57
CA LEU A 379 -12.25 6.96 13.97
C LEU A 379 -12.70 7.29 15.40
N PRO A 380 -13.79 8.06 15.62
CA PRO A 380 -14.16 8.61 16.94
C PRO A 380 -14.48 7.53 17.97
N GLN A 381 -15.02 6.42 17.45
CA GLN A 381 -15.39 5.18 18.13
C GLN A 381 -14.22 4.46 18.80
N LEU A 382 -12.99 4.62 18.29
CA LEU A 382 -11.86 3.77 18.66
C LEU A 382 -11.50 3.86 20.15
N LYS A 383 -11.46 5.08 20.71
CA LYS A 383 -11.17 5.32 22.14
C LYS A 383 -12.15 4.54 23.03
N TRP A 384 -13.44 4.67 22.73
CA TRP A 384 -14.53 4.06 23.49
C TRP A 384 -14.46 2.53 23.46
N LEU A 385 -14.17 1.97 22.29
CA LEU A 385 -14.00 0.53 22.13
C LEU A 385 -12.83 -0.02 22.97
N LEU A 386 -11.68 0.68 22.94
CA LEU A 386 -10.49 0.28 23.70
C LEU A 386 -10.74 0.33 25.22
N GLU A 387 -11.41 1.38 25.68
CA GLU A 387 -11.82 1.52 27.08
C GLU A 387 -12.94 0.54 27.48
N GLY A 388 -13.72 0.05 26.52
CA GLY A 388 -14.78 -0.95 26.76
C GLY A 388 -16.13 -0.35 27.09
N VAL A 389 -16.39 0.85 26.58
CA VAL A 389 -17.65 1.54 26.76
C VAL A 389 -18.53 1.27 25.54
N ALA A 390 -19.83 1.10 25.77
CA ALA A 390 -20.80 0.95 24.69
C ALA A 390 -20.78 2.19 23.78
N MET A 391 -20.98 1.98 22.49
CA MET A 391 -20.78 2.99 21.46
C MET A 391 -21.85 2.88 20.37
N PRO A 392 -22.33 4.01 19.81
CA PRO A 392 -23.28 3.99 18.71
C PRO A 392 -22.59 3.50 17.42
N ALA A 393 -23.33 2.77 16.59
CA ALA A 393 -22.86 2.32 15.27
C ALA A 393 -23.24 3.33 14.17
N ALA A 394 -22.28 3.68 13.31
CA ALA A 394 -22.53 4.51 12.14
C ALA A 394 -23.36 3.73 11.10
N ARG A 395 -24.41 4.35 10.55
CA ARG A 395 -25.12 3.76 9.41
C ARG A 395 -24.30 3.95 8.14
N ARG A 396 -24.17 2.89 7.35
CA ARG A 396 -23.43 2.89 6.08
C ARG A 396 -24.20 2.11 5.02
N ARG A 397 -23.90 2.40 3.75
CA ARG A 397 -24.39 1.59 2.63
C ARG A 397 -23.75 0.20 2.73
N ARG A 398 -24.57 -0.85 2.73
CA ARG A 398 -24.07 -2.22 2.72
C ARG A 398 -23.43 -2.51 1.36
N VAL A 399 -22.26 -3.14 1.40
CA VAL A 399 -21.50 -3.59 0.23
C VAL A 399 -21.55 -5.11 0.20
N ASP A 400 -21.93 -5.66 -0.95
CA ASP A 400 -21.89 -7.10 -1.16
C ASP A 400 -20.44 -7.56 -1.27
N GLY A 401 -20.03 -8.52 -0.46
CA GLY A 401 -18.63 -8.94 -0.40
C GLY A 401 -18.17 -9.76 -1.59
N LEU A 402 -19.03 -10.53 -2.25
CA LEU A 402 -18.59 -11.56 -3.18
C LEU A 402 -18.82 -11.21 -4.66
N THR A 403 -17.90 -10.46 -5.27
CA THR A 403 -17.86 -10.22 -6.72
C THR A 403 -17.06 -11.26 -7.48
N ARG A 404 -17.13 -11.23 -8.83
CA ARG A 404 -16.31 -12.10 -9.69
C ARG A 404 -14.82 -11.92 -9.41
N TYR A 405 -14.37 -10.66 -9.27
CA TYR A 405 -12.98 -10.34 -9.02
C TYR A 405 -12.50 -10.77 -7.61
N ALA A 406 -13.34 -10.59 -6.59
CA ALA A 406 -13.05 -11.07 -5.25
C ALA A 406 -12.99 -12.61 -5.17
N LYS A 407 -13.81 -13.33 -5.95
CA LYS A 407 -13.79 -14.81 -6.00
C LYS A 407 -12.47 -15.38 -6.50
N GLU A 408 -11.81 -14.70 -7.44
CA GLU A 408 -10.53 -15.12 -7.99
C GLU A 408 -9.39 -15.15 -6.96
N ALA A 409 -9.57 -14.56 -5.76
CA ALA A 409 -8.58 -14.61 -4.69
C ALA A 409 -8.61 -15.95 -3.92
N PHE A 410 -9.67 -16.73 -4.07
CA PHE A 410 -9.83 -18.03 -3.42
C PHE A 410 -9.35 -19.16 -4.33
N LYS A 411 -8.71 -20.19 -3.75
CA LYS A 411 -8.27 -21.37 -4.51
C LYS A 411 -9.45 -22.01 -5.26
N GLY A 412 -9.31 -22.15 -6.58
CA GLY A 412 -10.36 -22.70 -7.45
C GLY A 412 -11.63 -21.83 -7.55
N GLY A 413 -11.58 -20.57 -7.11
CA GLY A 413 -12.71 -19.64 -7.16
C GLY A 413 -13.87 -19.96 -6.21
N LYS A 414 -13.66 -20.85 -5.22
CA LYS A 414 -14.71 -21.36 -4.33
C LYS A 414 -14.39 -21.06 -2.85
N PRO A 415 -14.88 -19.93 -2.30
CA PRO A 415 -14.75 -19.65 -0.86
C PRO A 415 -15.67 -20.53 -0.02
N THR A 416 -15.31 -20.75 1.24
CA THR A 416 -16.19 -21.37 2.25
C THR A 416 -17.21 -20.37 2.79
N GLU A 417 -18.30 -20.86 3.39
CA GLU A 417 -19.34 -19.99 3.95
C GLU A 417 -18.78 -19.01 4.99
N LYS A 418 -17.89 -19.48 5.89
CA LYS A 418 -17.23 -18.60 6.87
C LYS A 418 -16.28 -17.59 6.24
N GLN A 419 -15.61 -17.93 5.14
CA GLN A 419 -14.78 -16.97 4.41
C GLN A 419 -15.63 -15.85 3.79
N VAL A 420 -16.82 -16.18 3.25
CA VAL A 420 -17.78 -15.19 2.75
C VAL A 420 -18.33 -14.34 3.90
N GLN A 421 -18.73 -14.96 5.01
CA GLN A 421 -19.20 -14.23 6.20
C GLN A 421 -18.12 -13.30 6.77
N ALA A 422 -16.85 -13.74 6.78
CA ALA A 422 -15.72 -12.92 7.23
C ALA A 422 -15.50 -11.71 6.30
N LEU A 423 -15.59 -11.91 4.99
CA LEU A 423 -15.51 -10.86 4.00
C LEU A 423 -16.65 -9.83 4.16
N ASP A 424 -17.89 -10.30 4.32
CA ASP A 424 -19.05 -9.44 4.53
C ASP A 424 -18.95 -8.66 5.85
N ALA A 425 -18.53 -9.29 6.95
CA ALA A 425 -18.35 -8.63 8.24
C ALA A 425 -17.22 -7.59 8.19
N ALA A 426 -16.09 -7.92 7.55
CA ALA A 426 -14.95 -7.02 7.36
C ALA A 426 -15.30 -5.79 6.50
N LEU A 427 -16.09 -5.97 5.44
CA LEU A 427 -16.54 -4.87 4.58
C LEU A 427 -17.61 -4.01 5.26
N ASN A 428 -18.55 -4.61 5.98
CA ASN A 428 -19.72 -3.89 6.48
C ASN A 428 -19.62 -3.47 7.95
N THR A 429 -18.48 -3.68 8.61
CA THR A 429 -18.28 -3.19 9.97
C THR A 429 -18.32 -1.66 10.02
N PRO A 430 -19.04 -1.06 10.99
CA PRO A 430 -19.07 0.39 11.17
C PRO A 430 -17.79 0.93 11.82
N ASP A 431 -17.01 0.06 12.47
CA ASP A 431 -15.87 0.39 13.31
C ASP A 431 -14.72 -0.61 13.13
N LEU A 432 -14.84 -1.79 13.74
CA LEU A 432 -13.79 -2.79 13.84
C LEU A 432 -14.37 -4.19 13.61
N ALA A 433 -13.65 -5.00 12.84
CA ALA A 433 -13.96 -6.42 12.64
C ALA A 433 -12.77 -7.29 13.03
N ILE A 434 -13.05 -8.47 13.56
CA ILE A 434 -12.07 -9.49 13.89
C ILE A 434 -12.33 -10.73 13.04
N VAL A 435 -11.31 -11.15 12.30
CA VAL A 435 -11.28 -12.43 11.59
C VAL A 435 -10.31 -13.36 12.30
N ILE A 436 -10.85 -14.38 12.96
CA ILE A 436 -10.08 -15.43 13.62
C ILE A 436 -9.80 -16.51 12.59
N GLY A 437 -8.53 -16.77 12.32
CA GLY A 437 -8.16 -17.80 11.37
C GLY A 437 -7.21 -18.82 11.97
N PRO A 438 -7.73 -19.98 12.38
CA PRO A 438 -6.94 -21.16 12.71
C PRO A 438 -5.93 -21.54 11.60
N PRO A 439 -4.90 -22.35 11.90
CA PRO A 439 -3.91 -22.82 10.94
C PRO A 439 -4.56 -23.37 9.66
N GLY A 440 -4.10 -22.91 8.49
CA GLY A 440 -4.55 -23.45 7.20
C GLY A 440 -5.95 -23.04 6.74
N THR A 441 -6.63 -22.10 7.40
CA THR A 441 -8.01 -21.69 7.06
C THR A 441 -8.14 -20.65 5.93
N GLY A 442 -7.01 -20.18 5.40
CA GLY A 442 -7.00 -19.24 4.27
C GLY A 442 -7.15 -17.76 4.65
N LYS A 443 -6.70 -17.34 5.84
CA LYS A 443 -6.66 -15.92 6.26
C LYS A 443 -6.21 -14.95 5.16
N THR A 444 -5.06 -15.24 4.54
CA THR A 444 -4.51 -14.39 3.49
C THR A 444 -5.37 -14.37 2.21
N GLN A 445 -6.15 -15.43 1.93
CA GLN A 445 -7.12 -15.42 0.81
C GLN A 445 -8.29 -14.46 1.10
N VAL A 446 -8.75 -14.40 2.36
CA VAL A 446 -9.77 -13.43 2.79
C VAL A 446 -9.23 -12.00 2.71
N ILE A 447 -7.98 -11.76 3.13
CA ILE A 447 -7.33 -10.45 3.01
C ILE A 447 -7.23 -10.03 1.53
N ALA A 448 -6.79 -10.92 0.64
CA ALA A 448 -6.71 -10.64 -0.79
C ALA A 448 -8.09 -10.36 -1.41
N ALA A 449 -9.12 -11.14 -1.05
CA ALA A 449 -10.50 -10.90 -1.50
C ALA A 449 -11.03 -9.55 -1.00
N LEU A 450 -10.73 -9.18 0.25
CA LEU A 450 -11.09 -7.91 0.85
C LEU A 450 -10.45 -6.74 0.10
N GLN A 451 -9.14 -6.80 -0.19
CA GLN A 451 -8.46 -5.76 -0.98
C GLN A 451 -9.08 -5.56 -2.35
N ARG A 452 -9.35 -6.66 -3.07
CA ARG A 452 -10.00 -6.61 -4.39
C ARG A 452 -11.37 -5.97 -4.30
N ARG A 453 -12.12 -6.27 -3.24
CA ARG A 453 -13.44 -5.66 -3.06
C ARG A 453 -13.38 -4.18 -2.72
N LEU A 454 -12.44 -3.80 -1.87
CA LEU A 454 -12.19 -2.40 -1.54
C LEU A 454 -11.84 -1.62 -2.81
N ALA A 455 -11.01 -2.18 -3.69
CA ALA A 455 -10.66 -1.55 -4.96
C ALA A 455 -11.85 -1.30 -5.88
N GLU A 456 -12.77 -2.25 -5.98
CA GLU A 456 -14.02 -2.05 -6.72
C GLU A 456 -14.91 -0.97 -6.07
N GLU A 457 -14.94 -0.86 -4.73
CA GLU A 457 -15.65 0.22 -4.03
C GLU A 457 -14.99 1.59 -4.30
N ALA A 458 -13.67 1.63 -4.44
CA ALA A 458 -12.90 2.86 -4.62
C ALA A 458 -12.81 3.37 -6.06
N GLN A 459 -13.19 2.58 -7.08
CA GLN A 459 -13.19 3.00 -8.50
C GLN A 459 -13.99 4.29 -8.78
N GLU A 460 -14.87 4.71 -7.87
CA GLU A 460 -15.62 5.96 -7.95
C GLU A 460 -14.89 7.18 -7.31
N GLN A 461 -13.70 7.01 -6.71
CA GLN A 461 -12.95 8.03 -5.96
C GLN A 461 -11.42 7.96 -6.26
N SER A 462 -10.62 8.90 -5.72
CA SER A 462 -9.16 8.87 -5.85
C SER A 462 -8.58 7.58 -5.28
N LEU A 463 -7.98 6.74 -6.14
CA LEU A 463 -7.59 5.35 -5.86
C LEU A 463 -6.34 5.22 -4.97
N SER A 464 -5.49 6.26 -4.89
CA SER A 464 -4.14 6.14 -4.33
C SER A 464 -4.12 5.95 -2.81
N GLY A 465 -3.55 4.82 -2.37
CA GLY A 465 -3.23 4.53 -0.97
C GLY A 465 -4.41 4.53 0.01
N GLN A 466 -5.62 4.11 -0.38
CA GLN A 466 -6.76 4.08 0.55
C GLN A 466 -6.68 2.97 1.62
N VAL A 467 -5.88 1.92 1.38
CA VAL A 467 -5.82 0.73 2.24
C VAL A 467 -4.41 0.53 2.78
N LEU A 468 -4.29 0.46 4.10
CA LEU A 468 -3.04 0.05 4.76
C LEU A 468 -3.15 -1.41 5.18
N ILE A 469 -2.16 -2.21 4.79
CA ILE A 469 -1.89 -3.52 5.39
C ILE A 469 -0.73 -3.37 6.35
N SER A 470 -0.96 -3.82 7.57
CA SER A 470 0.05 -3.84 8.61
C SER A 470 0.24 -5.23 9.20
N SER A 471 1.45 -5.53 9.67
CA SER A 471 1.70 -6.67 10.54
C SER A 471 2.88 -6.39 11.47
N PHE A 472 3.03 -7.20 12.52
CA PHE A 472 4.17 -7.11 13.42
C PHE A 472 5.48 -7.57 12.74
N GLN A 473 5.40 -8.58 11.86
CA GLN A 473 6.57 -9.15 11.19
C GLN A 473 6.66 -8.73 9.73
N HIS A 474 7.90 -8.51 9.23
CA HIS A 474 8.14 -8.21 7.82
C HIS A 474 7.62 -9.32 6.90
N ASP A 475 7.97 -10.58 7.17
CA ASP A 475 7.53 -11.72 6.36
C ASP A 475 6.00 -11.82 6.25
N ALA A 476 5.26 -11.45 7.30
CA ALA A 476 3.79 -11.47 7.28
C ALA A 476 3.21 -10.35 6.41
N VAL A 477 3.82 -9.15 6.41
CA VAL A 477 3.46 -8.08 5.47
C VAL A 477 3.71 -8.53 4.04
N ASP A 478 4.90 -9.07 3.76
CA ASP A 478 5.30 -9.46 2.41
C ASP A 478 4.37 -10.58 1.88
N ASN A 479 4.05 -11.59 2.69
CA ASN A 479 3.07 -12.64 2.34
C ASN A 479 1.66 -12.09 2.04
N ALA A 480 1.22 -11.04 2.74
CA ALA A 480 -0.07 -10.41 2.51
C ALA A 480 -0.08 -9.54 1.23
N LEU A 481 1.07 -8.96 0.86
CA LEU A 481 1.23 -8.17 -0.36
C LEU A 481 1.47 -9.02 -1.62
N ASP A 482 2.18 -10.14 -1.51
CA ASP A 482 2.43 -11.05 -2.66
C ASP A 482 1.13 -11.55 -3.29
N ARG A 483 0.06 -11.64 -2.50
CA ARG A 483 -1.27 -12.05 -2.95
C ARG A 483 -2.18 -10.88 -3.32
N SER A 484 -1.70 -9.65 -3.14
CA SER A 484 -2.38 -8.42 -3.54
C SER A 484 -2.06 -8.10 -5.00
N ASP A 485 -2.77 -8.77 -5.91
CA ASP A 485 -2.85 -8.31 -7.29
C ASP A 485 -4.18 -7.56 -7.44
N VAL A 486 -4.11 -6.24 -7.20
CA VAL A 486 -5.26 -5.34 -7.17
C VAL A 486 -5.23 -4.47 -8.42
N LEU A 487 -6.28 -4.55 -9.24
CA LEU A 487 -6.38 -3.89 -10.55
C LEU A 487 -5.21 -4.21 -11.51
N GLY A 488 -4.52 -5.33 -11.31
CA GLY A 488 -3.37 -5.68 -12.13
C GLY A 488 -2.08 -4.95 -11.73
N LEU A 489 -2.05 -4.27 -10.58
CA LEU A 489 -0.90 -3.56 -10.02
C LEU A 489 -0.39 -4.25 -8.75
N PRO A 490 0.94 -4.25 -8.51
CA PRO A 490 1.50 -4.72 -7.26
C PRO A 490 1.28 -3.67 -6.16
N ALA A 491 1.20 -4.11 -4.90
CA ALA A 491 1.13 -3.20 -3.78
C ALA A 491 2.47 -2.52 -3.46
N THR A 492 2.40 -1.34 -2.83
CA THR A 492 3.58 -0.55 -2.44
C THR A 492 4.06 -0.98 -1.06
N ARG A 493 5.35 -1.31 -0.91
CA ARG A 493 5.95 -1.73 0.37
C ARG A 493 6.71 -0.58 1.01
N VAL A 494 6.41 -0.29 2.28
CA VAL A 494 7.08 0.78 3.06
C VAL A 494 7.94 0.22 4.17
N GLY A 495 9.26 0.32 4.00
CA GLY A 495 10.27 -0.02 5.00
C GLY A 495 10.68 -1.50 5.01
N GLY A 496 11.97 -1.77 5.26
CA GLY A 496 12.54 -3.13 5.28
C GLY A 496 14.06 -3.13 5.39
N LYS A 497 14.66 -4.19 5.97
CA LYS A 497 16.13 -4.39 5.94
C LYS A 497 16.49 -4.80 4.52
N ARG A 498 17.05 -3.87 3.73
CA ARG A 498 17.28 -3.90 2.27
C ARG A 498 16.20 -3.16 1.48
N SER A 499 16.13 -1.84 1.68
CA SER A 499 15.34 -0.87 0.89
C SER A 499 15.71 -0.81 -0.61
N ALA A 500 16.25 -1.88 -1.17
CA ALA A 500 16.53 -2.07 -2.60
C ALA A 500 16.16 -3.52 -2.97
N GLY A 501 16.67 -4.50 -2.22
CA GLY A 501 16.49 -5.92 -2.56
C GLY A 501 15.11 -6.54 -2.30
N ASN A 502 14.22 -5.91 -1.52
CA ASN A 502 12.85 -6.43 -1.29
C ASN A 502 11.78 -5.72 -2.14
N GLU A 503 11.94 -4.44 -2.47
CA GLU A 503 11.03 -3.74 -3.40
C GLU A 503 11.24 -4.23 -4.85
N GLU A 504 12.48 -4.59 -5.21
CA GLU A 504 12.80 -5.34 -6.44
C GLU A 504 12.05 -6.68 -6.52
N GLN A 505 11.72 -7.32 -5.38
CA GLN A 505 11.03 -8.62 -5.39
C GLN A 505 9.55 -8.55 -5.79
N LEU A 506 8.87 -7.42 -5.60
CA LEU A 506 7.47 -7.26 -6.00
C LEU A 506 7.34 -6.67 -7.40
N ILE A 507 8.16 -5.66 -7.70
CA ILE A 507 8.05 -4.89 -8.94
C ILE A 507 8.71 -5.63 -10.10
N ASP A 508 9.90 -6.20 -9.92
CA ASP A 508 10.62 -6.83 -11.05
C ASP A 508 9.87 -8.04 -11.61
N PRO A 509 9.31 -8.97 -10.79
CA PRO A 509 8.48 -10.05 -11.32
C PRO A 509 7.16 -9.57 -11.93
N TRP A 510 6.62 -8.44 -11.48
CA TRP A 510 5.44 -7.84 -12.10
C TRP A 510 5.78 -7.24 -13.47
N VAL A 511 6.84 -6.45 -13.56
CA VAL A 511 7.33 -5.86 -14.82
C VAL A 511 7.64 -6.97 -15.82
N GLN A 512 8.33 -8.03 -15.38
CA GLN A 512 8.62 -9.18 -16.24
C GLN A 512 7.33 -9.86 -16.73
N ARG A 513 6.40 -10.22 -15.83
CA ARG A 513 5.12 -10.86 -16.22
C ARG A 513 4.30 -9.99 -17.17
N LYS A 514 4.24 -8.67 -16.93
CA LYS A 514 3.51 -7.74 -17.80
C LYS A 514 4.19 -7.57 -19.15
N THR A 515 5.51 -7.47 -19.18
CA THR A 515 6.29 -7.40 -20.42
C THR A 515 6.09 -8.67 -21.25
N GLU A 516 6.16 -9.86 -20.63
CA GLU A 516 5.91 -11.13 -21.31
C GLU A 516 4.46 -11.26 -21.83
N HIS A 517 3.48 -10.76 -21.08
CA HIS A 517 2.09 -10.73 -21.52
C HIS A 517 1.88 -9.79 -22.70
N LEU A 518 2.39 -8.55 -22.61
CA LEU A 518 2.35 -7.57 -23.69
C LEU A 518 3.07 -8.08 -24.93
N GLN A 519 4.22 -8.73 -24.80
CA GLN A 519 4.93 -9.33 -25.93
C GLN A 519 4.09 -10.38 -26.66
N LYS A 520 3.30 -11.20 -25.95
CA LYS A 520 2.39 -12.17 -26.57
C LYS A 520 1.25 -11.48 -27.33
N GLU A 521 0.69 -10.40 -26.78
CA GLU A 521 -0.35 -9.61 -27.46
C GLU A 521 0.21 -8.89 -28.68
N ILE A 522 1.37 -8.27 -28.54
CA ILE A 522 2.13 -7.63 -29.62
C ILE A 522 2.40 -8.66 -30.73
N SER A 523 2.93 -9.86 -30.41
CA SER A 523 3.21 -10.88 -31.43
C SER A 523 1.95 -11.30 -32.19
N ALA A 524 0.82 -11.47 -31.48
CA ALA A 524 -0.44 -11.84 -32.11
C ALA A 524 -0.99 -10.73 -33.05
N GLU A 525 -0.84 -9.46 -32.68
CA GLU A 525 -1.23 -8.33 -33.54
C GLU A 525 -0.27 -8.15 -34.73
N TYR A 526 1.03 -8.38 -34.56
CA TYR A 526 2.01 -8.36 -35.64
C TYR A 526 1.83 -9.51 -36.65
N GLU A 527 1.36 -10.68 -36.21
CA GLU A 527 0.93 -11.78 -37.10
C GLU A 527 -0.30 -11.38 -37.94
N LYS A 528 -1.22 -10.63 -37.35
CA LYS A 528 -2.44 -10.14 -38.00
C LYS A 528 -2.17 -9.00 -38.98
N TYR A 529 -1.16 -8.17 -38.72
CA TYR A 529 -0.78 -7.00 -39.53
C TYR A 529 0.73 -7.01 -39.84
N PRO A 530 1.18 -7.80 -40.84
CA PRO A 530 2.59 -7.91 -41.22
C PRO A 530 3.25 -6.56 -41.61
N GLU A 531 2.46 -5.60 -42.08
CA GLU A 531 2.91 -4.24 -42.39
C GLU A 531 3.52 -3.49 -41.20
N LEU A 532 3.15 -3.84 -39.96
CA LEU A 532 3.75 -3.24 -38.76
C LEU A 532 5.23 -3.58 -38.65
N GLN A 533 5.67 -4.78 -39.03
CA GLN A 533 7.09 -5.15 -39.05
C GLN A 533 7.88 -4.29 -40.03
N LYS A 534 7.27 -4.00 -41.19
CA LYS A 534 7.85 -3.14 -42.22
C LYS A 534 7.95 -1.68 -41.75
N ILE A 535 6.91 -1.17 -41.07
CA ILE A 535 6.91 0.16 -40.46
C ILE A 535 7.99 0.27 -39.39
N LYS A 536 8.12 -0.73 -38.52
CA LYS A 536 9.18 -0.79 -37.49
C LYS A 536 10.57 -0.77 -38.13
N GLY A 537 10.82 -1.62 -39.12
CA GLY A 537 12.08 -1.63 -39.85
C GLY A 537 12.41 -0.29 -40.51
N LEU A 538 11.41 0.42 -41.03
CA LEU A 538 11.58 1.77 -41.58
C LEU A 538 11.94 2.80 -40.50
N SER A 539 11.26 2.77 -39.35
CA SER A 539 11.56 3.66 -38.22
C SER A 539 12.98 3.42 -37.66
N GLU A 540 13.40 2.16 -37.53
CA GLU A 540 14.77 1.81 -37.12
C GLU A 540 15.81 2.30 -38.14
N ALA A 541 15.54 2.15 -39.44
CA ALA A 541 16.42 2.64 -40.49
C ALA A 541 16.53 4.18 -40.47
N LEU A 542 15.42 4.89 -40.28
CA LEU A 542 15.41 6.35 -40.12
C LEU A 542 16.24 6.78 -38.90
N ALA A 543 16.04 6.15 -37.74
CA ALA A 543 16.79 6.45 -36.52
C ALA A 543 18.30 6.18 -36.69
N PHE A 544 18.67 5.09 -37.36
CA PHE A 544 20.07 4.75 -37.59
C PHE A 544 20.75 5.73 -38.56
N VAL A 545 20.07 6.10 -39.66
CA VAL A 545 20.57 7.10 -40.61
C VAL A 545 20.79 8.45 -39.91
N ARG A 546 19.90 8.87 -38.99
CA ARG A 546 20.04 10.11 -38.22
C ARG A 546 21.30 10.17 -37.36
N VAL A 547 21.71 9.05 -36.80
CA VAL A 547 22.79 8.97 -35.79
C VAL A 547 24.12 8.53 -36.42
N ALA A 548 24.08 7.71 -37.47
CA ALA A 548 25.26 7.17 -38.11
C ALA A 548 25.88 8.20 -39.06
N GLY A 549 27.05 8.73 -38.70
CA GLY A 549 27.85 9.64 -39.55
C GLY A 549 28.44 8.91 -40.76
N TYR A 550 27.65 8.71 -41.82
CA TYR A 550 28.05 7.99 -43.03
C TYR A 550 28.75 8.86 -44.07
N GLU A 551 29.73 8.27 -44.76
CA GLU A 551 30.27 8.88 -45.99
C GLU A 551 29.14 9.15 -47.00
N PRO A 552 29.22 10.23 -47.82
CA PRO A 552 28.10 10.64 -48.69
C PRO A 552 27.57 9.55 -49.63
N GLN A 553 28.45 8.65 -50.11
CA GLN A 553 28.03 7.51 -50.93
C GLN A 553 27.20 6.50 -50.12
N ARG A 554 27.68 6.13 -48.93
CA ARG A 554 26.98 5.22 -48.04
C ARG A 554 25.68 5.82 -47.50
N LEU A 555 25.67 7.13 -47.21
CA LEU A 555 24.46 7.85 -46.81
C LEU A 555 23.42 7.83 -47.93
N ALA A 556 23.83 8.06 -49.18
CA ALA A 556 22.94 7.98 -50.34
C ALA A 556 22.35 6.57 -50.48
N ASP A 557 23.15 5.51 -50.30
CA ASP A 557 22.70 4.13 -50.40
C ASP A 557 21.69 3.76 -49.28
N GLU A 558 21.93 4.20 -48.04
CA GLU A 558 20.99 3.98 -46.93
C GLU A 558 19.70 4.80 -47.08
N LEU A 559 19.78 6.04 -47.60
CA LEU A 559 18.58 6.85 -47.91
C LEU A 559 17.76 6.27 -49.07
N GLU A 560 18.41 5.68 -50.09
CA GLU A 560 17.72 4.92 -51.14
C GLU A 560 17.01 3.70 -50.56
N ARG A 561 17.63 3.00 -49.61
CA ARG A 561 17.00 1.88 -48.90
C ARG A 561 15.79 2.34 -48.08
N VAL A 562 15.89 3.44 -47.35
CA VAL A 562 14.78 4.06 -46.61
C VAL A 562 13.63 4.42 -47.56
N LEU A 563 13.94 5.04 -48.71
CA LEU A 563 12.96 5.39 -49.73
C LEU A 563 12.24 4.15 -50.27
N ALA A 564 12.98 3.09 -50.61
CA ALA A 564 12.42 1.83 -51.11
C ALA A 564 11.51 1.16 -50.07
N MET A 565 11.91 1.17 -48.79
CA MET A 565 11.08 0.64 -47.69
C MET A 565 9.79 1.45 -47.51
N ALA A 566 9.86 2.77 -47.65
CA ALA A 566 8.69 3.63 -47.57
C ALA A 566 7.74 3.46 -48.78
N GLN A 567 8.27 3.26 -49.99
CA GLN A 567 7.49 2.97 -51.19
C GLN A 567 6.78 1.60 -51.12
N ASP A 568 7.44 0.56 -50.60
CA ASP A 568 6.84 -0.77 -50.39
C ASP A 568 5.61 -0.70 -49.46
N LEU A 569 5.66 0.19 -48.46
CA LEU A 569 4.53 0.46 -47.56
C LEU A 569 3.34 1.18 -48.24
N GLY A 570 3.53 1.71 -49.45
CA GLY A 570 2.44 2.26 -50.28
C GLY A 570 1.36 1.22 -50.60
N SER A 571 1.75 -0.04 -50.80
CA SER A 571 0.82 -1.15 -51.03
C SER A 571 -0.07 -1.47 -49.81
N TYR A 572 0.34 -1.00 -48.62
CA TYR A 572 -0.39 -1.10 -47.36
C TYR A 572 -1.00 0.26 -46.95
N GLY A 573 -1.14 1.17 -47.91
CA GLY A 573 -1.80 2.47 -47.80
C GLY A 573 -0.94 3.61 -47.26
N LEU A 574 0.39 3.43 -47.05
CA LEU A 574 1.27 4.52 -46.57
C LEU A 574 1.78 5.25 -47.80
N ILE A 575 0.98 6.19 -48.28
CA ILE A 575 1.29 6.91 -49.51
C ILE A 575 2.18 8.10 -49.13
N ILE A 576 3.43 8.05 -49.59
CA ILE A 576 4.34 9.19 -49.50
C ILE A 576 3.82 10.25 -50.48
N HIS A 577 3.74 11.51 -50.05
CA HIS A 577 3.37 12.59 -50.95
C HIS A 577 4.43 12.72 -52.07
N PRO A 578 4.05 12.79 -53.36
CA PRO A 578 5.01 12.83 -54.47
C PRO A 578 6.07 13.93 -54.35
N GLY A 579 5.74 15.04 -53.68
CA GLY A 579 6.69 16.11 -53.38
C GLY A 579 7.83 15.69 -52.45
N ILE A 580 7.56 14.92 -51.39
CA ILE A 580 8.59 14.45 -50.43
C ILE A 580 9.48 13.41 -51.09
N GLU A 581 8.90 12.52 -51.91
CA GLU A 581 9.64 11.54 -52.69
C GLU A 581 10.61 12.20 -53.67
N THR A 582 10.13 13.18 -54.45
CA THR A 582 10.98 13.92 -55.40
C THR A 582 12.08 14.71 -54.67
N GLU A 583 11.76 15.37 -53.55
CA GLU A 583 12.73 16.09 -52.73
C GLU A 583 13.85 15.16 -52.20
N LEU A 584 13.49 13.93 -51.79
CA LEU A 584 14.43 12.94 -51.29
C LEU A 584 15.31 12.37 -52.42
N GLU A 585 14.73 12.07 -53.58
CA GLU A 585 15.49 11.63 -54.76
C GLU A 585 16.51 12.68 -55.22
N ASP A 586 16.10 13.95 -55.24
CA ASP A 586 16.98 15.05 -55.61
C ASP A 586 18.11 15.25 -54.59
N TYR A 587 17.80 15.06 -53.31
CA TYR A 587 18.81 15.08 -52.25
C TYR A 587 19.83 13.93 -52.41
N ILE A 588 19.36 12.70 -52.69
CA ILE A 588 20.21 11.53 -52.95
C ILE A 588 21.11 11.76 -54.18
N LYS A 589 20.56 12.32 -55.28
CA LYS A 589 21.34 12.69 -56.47
C LYS A 589 22.42 13.73 -56.15
N GLY A 590 22.08 14.73 -55.32
CA GLY A 590 23.01 15.76 -54.86
C GLY A 590 24.20 15.20 -54.08
N LEU A 591 23.94 14.26 -53.16
CA LEU A 591 24.98 13.56 -52.38
C LEU A 591 25.95 12.79 -53.28
N ARG A 592 25.45 12.13 -54.34
CA ARG A 592 26.29 11.38 -55.30
C ARG A 592 27.14 12.29 -56.19
N ALA A 593 26.62 13.45 -56.60
CA ALA A 593 27.33 14.40 -57.45
C ALA A 593 28.47 15.14 -56.70
N HIS A 594 28.27 15.49 -55.43
CA HIS A 594 29.28 16.22 -54.65
C HIS A 594 30.54 15.40 -54.34
N HIS A 595 30.41 14.07 -54.23
CA HIS A 595 31.57 13.20 -53.97
C HIS A 595 32.46 12.99 -55.21
N THR A 596 31.90 13.11 -56.42
CA THR A 596 32.66 12.92 -57.67
C THR A 596 33.62 14.08 -57.94
N THR A 597 33.29 15.29 -57.50
CA THR A 597 34.10 16.52 -57.70
C THR A 597 35.32 16.60 -56.80
N GLN A 598 35.27 16.04 -55.57
CA GLN A 598 36.41 16.09 -54.63
C GLN A 598 37.52 15.07 -54.92
N LYS A 599 37.27 14.03 -55.74
CA LYS A 599 38.21 12.90 -55.91
C LYS A 599 39.31 13.11 -56.95
N ASN A 600 39.26 14.16 -57.78
CA ASN A 600 40.10 14.29 -58.98
C ASN A 600 41.07 15.50 -59.06
N GLY A 601 41.35 16.23 -57.98
CA GLY A 601 42.32 17.33 -58.01
C GLY A 601 43.48 17.15 -57.03
N SER A 602 44.70 16.87 -57.52
CA SER A 602 45.90 17.18 -56.73
C SER A 602 45.89 18.69 -56.46
N VAL A 603 46.00 19.11 -55.20
CA VAL A 603 45.94 20.54 -54.82
C VAL A 603 46.95 21.32 -55.65
N ASP A 604 46.46 22.19 -56.55
CA ASP A 604 47.33 23.07 -57.31
C ASP A 604 47.85 24.17 -56.37
N HIS A 605 48.99 23.88 -55.75
CA HIS A 605 49.64 24.80 -54.82
C HIS A 605 50.06 26.13 -55.46
N LYS A 606 50.19 26.21 -56.80
CA LYS A 606 50.44 27.47 -57.50
C LYS A 606 49.15 28.29 -57.61
N ALA A 607 48.03 27.64 -57.96
CA ALA A 607 46.71 28.28 -57.98
C ALA A 607 46.36 28.83 -56.58
N LEU A 608 46.49 28.00 -55.55
CA LEU A 608 46.16 28.35 -54.17
C LEU A 608 46.98 29.55 -53.67
N ARG A 609 48.28 29.62 -54.00
CA ARG A 609 49.12 30.77 -53.64
C ARG A 609 48.62 32.06 -54.29
N LYS A 610 48.25 32.01 -55.56
CA LYS A 610 47.79 33.19 -56.31
C LYS A 610 46.44 33.68 -55.82
N VAL A 611 45.50 32.78 -55.48
CA VAL A 611 44.22 33.15 -54.88
C VAL A 611 44.41 33.78 -53.49
N ARG A 612 45.25 33.18 -52.64
CA ARG A 612 45.55 33.74 -51.30
C ARG A 612 46.22 35.12 -51.36
N ALA A 613 46.93 35.40 -52.45
CA ALA A 613 47.66 36.63 -52.66
C ALA A 613 46.77 37.82 -53.02
N LEU A 614 45.50 37.59 -53.42
CA LEU A 614 44.53 38.67 -53.64
C LEU A 614 44.33 39.51 -52.37
N ARG A 615 44.28 40.83 -52.55
CA ARG A 615 44.10 41.81 -51.48
C ARG A 615 42.64 42.20 -51.36
N ASP A 616 42.04 41.94 -50.20
CA ASP A 616 40.64 42.21 -49.91
C ASP A 616 40.45 43.30 -48.83
N THR A 617 41.51 44.03 -48.49
CA THR A 617 41.44 45.23 -47.63
C THR A 617 42.07 46.43 -48.33
N GLU A 618 41.47 47.61 -48.14
CA GLU A 618 41.83 48.86 -48.83
C GLU A 618 43.32 49.19 -48.71
N LEU A 619 43.87 49.17 -47.49
CA LEU A 619 45.27 49.44 -47.20
C LEU A 619 46.22 48.46 -47.91
N SER A 620 45.89 47.17 -47.94
CA SER A 620 46.72 46.15 -48.59
C SER A 620 46.59 46.17 -50.12
N PHE A 621 45.42 46.57 -50.63
CA PHE A 621 45.20 46.68 -52.07
C PHE A 621 45.97 47.86 -52.65
N LEU A 622 46.06 48.98 -51.92
CA LEU A 622 46.89 50.14 -52.32
C LEU A 622 48.39 49.83 -52.41
N ASP A 623 48.87 48.81 -51.68
CA ASP A 623 50.30 48.45 -51.66
C ASP A 623 50.71 47.62 -52.89
N ASP A 624 50.02 46.49 -53.14
CA ASP A 624 50.30 45.61 -54.29
C ASP A 624 49.06 44.93 -54.90
N GLY A 625 47.84 45.42 -54.62
CA GLY A 625 46.58 44.75 -54.97
C GLY A 625 46.37 44.53 -56.47
N ALA A 626 46.59 45.57 -57.28
CA ALA A 626 46.48 45.53 -58.74
C ALA A 626 47.45 44.50 -59.35
N ASP A 627 48.70 44.48 -58.88
CA ASP A 627 49.71 43.51 -59.31
C ASP A 627 49.31 42.07 -58.98
N ARG A 628 48.74 41.83 -57.78
CA ARG A 628 48.28 40.50 -57.35
C ARG A 628 47.05 40.04 -58.14
N ALA A 629 46.14 40.95 -58.46
CA ALA A 629 44.99 40.67 -59.33
C ALA A 629 45.45 40.28 -60.74
N TRP A 630 46.40 41.03 -61.31
CA TRP A 630 47.00 40.70 -62.61
C TRP A 630 47.73 39.36 -62.60
N ASP A 631 48.44 39.06 -61.50
CA ASP A 631 49.17 37.81 -61.31
C ASP A 631 48.25 36.58 -61.32
N LEU A 632 47.07 36.71 -60.72
CA LEU A 632 46.03 35.67 -60.72
C LEU A 632 45.33 35.60 -62.08
N PHE A 633 44.93 36.74 -62.65
CA PHE A 633 44.30 36.84 -63.97
C PHE A 633 45.16 36.19 -65.06
N SER A 634 46.44 36.57 -65.13
CA SER A 634 47.39 36.05 -66.12
C SER A 634 47.64 34.55 -65.95
N TRP A 635 47.58 34.05 -64.72
CA TRP A 635 47.73 32.62 -64.45
C TRP A 635 46.48 31.84 -64.84
N LEU A 636 45.30 32.35 -64.52
CA LEU A 636 44.02 31.74 -64.91
C LEU A 636 43.84 31.70 -66.43
N LYS A 637 44.19 32.80 -67.13
CA LYS A 637 44.14 32.90 -68.59
C LYS A 637 45.12 31.96 -69.31
N ARG A 638 46.25 31.60 -68.67
CA ARG A 638 47.27 30.72 -69.26
C ARG A 638 47.04 29.22 -69.00
N ASN A 639 46.43 28.87 -67.87
CA ASN A 639 46.29 27.46 -67.47
C ASN A 639 44.94 26.84 -67.86
N ASP A 640 44.06 27.60 -68.52
CA ASP A 640 42.78 27.19 -69.14
C ASP A 640 41.93 26.21 -68.29
N GLN A 641 42.08 26.33 -66.98
CA GLN A 641 41.34 25.56 -65.98
C GLN A 641 40.46 26.53 -65.21
N TYR A 642 39.21 26.64 -65.69
CA TYR A 642 38.05 27.19 -65.00
C TYR A 642 38.09 28.68 -64.64
N PRO A 643 37.89 29.57 -65.62
CA PRO A 643 37.25 30.84 -65.26
C PRO A 643 35.88 31.00 -65.92
N THR A 644 34.87 31.34 -65.11
CA THR A 644 33.69 32.04 -65.66
C THR A 644 34.17 33.36 -66.27
N PRO A 645 33.64 33.79 -67.43
CA PRO A 645 34.06 35.04 -68.09
C PRO A 645 33.99 36.25 -67.14
N GLU A 646 32.99 36.25 -66.26
CA GLU A 646 32.73 37.27 -65.23
C GLU A 646 33.90 37.43 -64.25
N LEU A 647 34.54 36.33 -63.84
CA LEU A 647 35.67 36.39 -62.90
C LEU A 647 36.93 36.92 -63.60
N LEU A 648 37.14 36.58 -64.87
CA LEU A 648 38.28 37.09 -65.63
C LEU A 648 38.16 38.59 -65.88
N ASP A 649 36.99 39.04 -66.34
CA ASP A 649 36.71 40.47 -66.55
C ASP A 649 36.88 41.24 -65.24
N PHE A 650 36.40 40.69 -64.12
CA PHE A 650 36.55 41.31 -62.81
C PHE A 650 38.02 41.44 -62.39
N LEU A 651 38.83 40.39 -62.56
CA LEU A 651 40.25 40.44 -62.22
C LEU A 651 41.08 41.32 -63.17
N GLU A 652 40.69 41.43 -64.44
CA GLU A 652 41.30 42.35 -65.41
C GLU A 652 41.02 43.80 -65.04
N GLN A 653 39.79 44.14 -64.67
CA GLN A 653 39.43 45.48 -64.19
C GLN A 653 40.17 45.85 -62.90
N LEU A 654 40.36 44.88 -62.00
CA LEU A 654 41.13 45.07 -60.77
C LEU A 654 42.63 45.28 -61.02
N ALA A 655 43.18 44.69 -62.08
CA ALA A 655 44.59 44.84 -62.42
C ALA A 655 44.96 46.26 -62.87
N ASP A 656 44.01 47.01 -63.43
CA ASP A 656 44.23 48.39 -63.87
C ASP A 656 43.82 49.45 -62.81
N ALA A 657 43.21 49.02 -61.71
CA ALA A 657 42.67 49.91 -60.68
C ALA A 657 43.75 50.38 -59.68
N HIS A 658 43.91 51.70 -59.55
CA HIS A 658 44.81 52.29 -58.54
C HIS A 658 44.16 52.43 -57.15
N GLN A 659 42.83 52.49 -57.09
CA GLN A 659 42.06 52.53 -55.85
C GLN A 659 40.70 51.87 -56.11
N VAL A 660 40.23 51.07 -55.16
CA VAL A 660 38.97 50.31 -55.24
C VAL A 660 38.03 50.71 -54.11
N ASP A 661 36.73 50.73 -54.40
CA ASP A 661 35.72 51.02 -53.40
C ASP A 661 35.43 49.80 -52.51
N LYS A 662 34.71 50.04 -51.41
CA LYS A 662 34.43 49.00 -50.43
C LYS A 662 33.60 47.85 -51.01
N ASN A 663 32.67 48.13 -51.93
CA ASN A 663 31.85 47.11 -52.58
C ASN A 663 32.70 46.19 -53.46
N THR A 664 33.68 46.75 -54.18
CA THR A 664 34.63 45.97 -54.98
C THR A 664 35.53 45.12 -54.08
N LEU A 665 36.02 45.64 -52.95
CA LEU A 665 36.79 44.87 -51.97
C LEU A 665 36.01 43.68 -51.39
N ASP A 666 34.73 43.88 -51.07
CA ASP A 666 33.84 42.82 -50.61
C ASP A 666 33.66 41.75 -51.70
N GLN A 667 33.51 42.15 -52.96
CA GLN A 667 33.48 41.21 -54.09
C GLN A 667 34.79 40.45 -54.29
N ILE A 668 35.95 41.08 -54.08
CA ILE A 668 37.25 40.37 -54.08
C ILE A 668 37.26 39.31 -53.00
N SER A 669 36.80 39.62 -51.79
CA SER A 669 36.76 38.66 -50.68
C SER A 669 35.83 37.48 -50.99
N ILE A 670 34.65 37.74 -51.56
CA ILE A 670 33.70 36.70 -51.98
C ILE A 670 34.34 35.77 -53.02
N TRP A 671 34.93 36.32 -54.08
CA TRP A 671 35.58 35.52 -55.12
C TRP A 671 36.79 34.76 -54.60
N LYS A 672 37.62 35.40 -53.76
CA LYS A 672 38.77 34.79 -53.11
C LYS A 672 38.34 33.60 -52.25
N ASN A 673 37.34 33.76 -51.39
CA ASN A 673 36.84 32.68 -50.53
C ASN A 673 36.20 31.55 -51.35
N THR A 674 35.40 31.88 -52.37
CA THR A 674 34.79 30.89 -53.27
C THR A 674 35.86 30.03 -53.99
N LEU A 675 36.95 30.66 -54.43
CA LEU A 675 38.07 29.97 -55.06
C LEU A 675 38.87 29.14 -54.04
N LEU A 676 39.05 29.64 -52.82
CA LEU A 676 39.73 28.90 -51.75
C LEU A 676 38.94 27.66 -51.32
N ASP A 677 37.62 27.75 -51.17
CA ASP A 677 36.76 26.62 -50.79
C ASP A 677 36.78 25.50 -51.83
N ARG A 678 36.94 25.83 -53.12
CA ARG A 678 37.10 24.84 -54.19
C ARG A 678 38.48 24.21 -54.23
N LEU A 679 39.53 24.96 -53.86
CA LEU A 679 40.92 24.53 -53.98
C LEU A 679 41.49 23.87 -52.71
N LEU A 680 40.85 24.06 -51.55
CA LEU A 680 41.29 23.51 -50.26
C LEU A 680 40.66 22.15 -49.95
N PRO A 681 41.43 21.21 -49.36
CA PRO A 681 40.86 20.00 -48.76
C PRO A 681 39.91 20.34 -47.60
N ASP A 682 38.82 19.58 -47.43
CA ASP A 682 37.94 19.71 -46.26
C ASP A 682 38.61 19.13 -45.01
N TYR A 683 38.96 19.99 -44.05
CA TYR A 683 39.69 19.64 -42.82
C TYR A 683 38.78 19.34 -41.61
N ARG A 684 37.45 19.26 -41.78
CA ARG A 684 36.52 18.96 -40.67
C ARG A 684 36.76 17.53 -40.12
N PRO A 685 36.62 17.31 -38.79
CA PRO A 685 36.64 15.97 -38.20
C PRO A 685 35.62 15.03 -38.86
N SER A 686 35.93 13.74 -38.98
CA SER A 686 35.06 12.73 -39.62
C SER A 686 33.62 12.78 -39.13
N ASP A 687 33.44 12.99 -37.83
CA ASP A 687 32.13 12.96 -37.16
C ASP A 687 31.24 14.15 -37.54
N LEU A 688 31.85 15.29 -37.93
CA LEU A 688 31.15 16.50 -38.42
C LEU A 688 31.13 16.59 -39.95
N ARG A 689 32.04 15.87 -40.62
CA ARG A 689 32.12 15.81 -42.09
C ARG A 689 30.99 14.97 -42.69
N PHE A 690 30.51 13.99 -41.93
CA PHE A 690 29.58 12.95 -42.37
C PHE A 690 28.22 13.00 -41.66
N SER A 691 27.95 14.07 -40.90
CA SER A 691 26.62 14.33 -40.35
C SER A 691 25.67 14.75 -41.47
N ILE A 692 24.41 14.33 -41.35
CA ILE A 692 23.34 14.78 -42.24
C ILE A 692 23.18 16.30 -42.14
N ASP A 693 23.00 16.96 -43.27
CA ASP A 693 22.77 18.40 -43.32
C ASP A 693 21.33 18.76 -42.91
N GLN A 694 21.06 20.06 -42.74
CA GLN A 694 19.73 20.52 -42.30
C GLN A 694 18.61 20.04 -43.24
N LYS A 695 18.87 20.01 -44.56
CA LYS A 695 17.89 19.58 -45.56
C LYS A 695 17.56 18.08 -45.41
N GLY A 696 18.56 17.24 -45.21
CA GLY A 696 18.36 15.82 -44.92
C GLY A 696 17.61 15.58 -43.61
N PHE A 697 17.89 16.37 -42.56
CA PHE A 697 17.14 16.28 -41.29
C PHE A 697 15.65 16.63 -41.45
N GLU A 698 15.34 17.69 -42.20
CA GLU A 698 13.96 18.08 -42.50
C GLU A 698 13.20 16.99 -43.27
N LEU A 699 13.86 16.34 -44.25
CA LEU A 699 13.26 15.25 -45.01
C LEU A 699 12.98 14.01 -44.15
N LEU A 700 13.90 13.64 -43.26
CA LEU A 700 13.71 12.54 -42.32
C LEU A 700 12.55 12.83 -41.34
N ASN A 701 12.45 14.07 -40.83
CA ASN A 701 11.33 14.48 -39.97
C ASN A 701 9.98 14.39 -40.69
N LYS A 702 9.91 14.82 -41.96
CA LYS A 702 8.68 14.70 -42.75
C LYS A 702 8.27 13.23 -42.92
N LEU A 703 9.21 12.33 -43.20
CA LEU A 703 8.93 10.89 -43.32
C LEU A 703 8.48 10.26 -42.00
N GLU A 704 9.13 10.59 -40.89
CA GLU A 704 8.76 10.08 -39.57
C GLU A 704 7.36 10.55 -39.13
N HIS A 705 7.04 11.82 -39.36
CA HIS A 705 5.72 12.35 -39.03
C HIS A 705 4.59 11.72 -39.87
N LEU A 706 4.86 11.38 -41.14
CA LEU A 706 3.90 10.63 -41.96
C LEU A 706 3.64 9.22 -41.41
N ILE A 707 4.68 8.55 -40.89
CA ILE A 707 4.55 7.24 -40.25
C ILE A 707 3.72 7.37 -38.98
N GLU A 708 4.05 8.31 -38.09
CA GLU A 708 3.34 8.55 -36.84
C GLU A 708 1.85 8.86 -37.05
N HIS A 709 1.54 9.82 -37.94
CA HIS A 709 0.16 10.22 -38.22
C HIS A 709 -0.67 9.04 -38.72
N LYS A 710 -0.11 8.23 -39.64
CA LYS A 710 -0.82 7.08 -40.19
C LYS A 710 -1.00 5.96 -39.18
N VAL A 711 -0.03 5.75 -38.29
CA VAL A 711 -0.14 4.77 -37.20
C VAL A 711 -1.25 5.20 -36.23
N GLN A 712 -1.31 6.49 -35.87
CA GLN A 712 -2.32 7.07 -34.97
C GLN A 712 -3.76 6.98 -35.50
N GLU A 713 -3.98 7.21 -36.80
CA GLU A 713 -5.33 7.15 -37.40
C GLU A 713 -5.85 5.72 -37.60
N SER A 714 -4.98 4.71 -37.51
CA SER A 714 -5.34 3.33 -37.78
C SER A 714 -5.63 2.54 -36.50
N ARG A 715 -6.58 1.59 -36.55
CA ARG A 715 -6.74 0.56 -35.50
C ARG A 715 -5.46 -0.28 -35.26
N LYS A 716 -4.47 -0.18 -36.16
CA LYS A 716 -3.16 -0.85 -36.11
C LYS A 716 -2.17 -0.15 -35.19
N GLY A 717 -2.45 1.10 -34.77
CA GLY A 717 -1.62 1.85 -33.82
C GLY A 717 -1.58 1.27 -32.41
N VAL A 718 -2.55 0.42 -32.05
CA VAL A 718 -2.60 -0.23 -30.73
C VAL A 718 -1.34 -1.06 -30.48
N ALA A 719 -0.90 -1.88 -31.45
CA ALA A 719 0.29 -2.72 -31.29
C ALA A 719 1.59 -1.91 -31.14
N TRP A 720 1.72 -0.81 -31.88
CA TRP A 720 2.85 0.11 -31.77
C TRP A 720 2.89 0.81 -30.41
N VAL A 721 1.73 1.27 -29.91
CA VAL A 721 1.61 1.87 -28.57
C VAL A 721 1.91 0.83 -27.48
N LEU A 722 1.41 -0.40 -27.62
CA LEU A 722 1.71 -1.49 -26.67
C LEU A 722 3.19 -1.84 -26.66
N GLU A 723 3.87 -1.79 -27.79
CA GLU A 723 5.31 -2.00 -27.89
C GLU A 723 6.10 -0.87 -27.23
N GLN A 724 5.77 0.39 -27.50
CA GLN A 724 6.37 1.54 -26.81
C GLN A 724 6.16 1.47 -25.29
N PHE A 725 4.95 1.09 -24.86
CA PHE A 725 4.63 0.89 -23.45
C PHE A 725 5.44 -0.26 -22.84
N SER A 726 5.52 -1.41 -23.53
CA SER A 726 6.32 -2.55 -23.10
C SER A 726 7.82 -2.22 -23.01
N SER A 727 8.34 -1.44 -23.96
CA SER A 727 9.73 -0.99 -23.94
C SER A 727 9.98 0.01 -22.80
N SER A 728 9.07 0.96 -22.58
CA SER A 728 9.16 1.91 -21.46
C SER A 728 9.12 1.19 -20.11
N LEU A 729 8.23 0.21 -19.93
CA LEU A 729 8.15 -0.61 -18.72
C LEU A 729 9.44 -1.40 -18.45
N GLY A 730 10.07 -1.94 -19.51
CA GLY A 730 11.29 -2.73 -19.39
C GLY A 730 12.56 -1.90 -19.18
N LEU A 731 12.63 -0.70 -19.77
CA LEU A 731 13.82 0.15 -19.77
C LEU A 731 13.83 1.18 -18.63
N ASP A 732 12.68 1.81 -18.34
CA ASP A 732 12.57 2.85 -17.31
C ASP A 732 11.90 2.31 -16.05
N ARG A 733 12.71 1.64 -15.23
CA ARG A 733 12.27 1.07 -13.95
C ARG A 733 11.81 2.14 -12.97
N GLN A 734 12.38 3.35 -13.03
CA GLN A 734 12.01 4.39 -12.08
C GLN A 734 10.65 4.97 -12.42
N ALA A 735 10.37 5.24 -13.70
CA ALA A 735 9.04 5.66 -14.14
C ALA A 735 7.98 4.59 -13.83
N ALA A 736 8.29 3.30 -14.03
CA ALA A 736 7.38 2.21 -13.65
C ALA A 736 7.09 2.20 -12.14
N ARG A 737 8.10 2.45 -11.30
CA ARG A 737 7.96 2.55 -9.83
C ARG A 737 7.10 3.74 -9.43
N ASP A 738 7.42 4.92 -9.95
CA ASP A 738 6.71 6.15 -9.62
C ASP A 738 5.23 6.03 -10.02
N ALA A 739 4.93 5.42 -11.17
CA ALA A 739 3.56 5.13 -11.59
C ALA A 739 2.88 4.11 -10.66
N ILE A 740 3.55 3.02 -10.27
CA ILE A 740 2.97 2.07 -9.32
C ILE A 740 2.66 2.77 -7.99
N ASP A 741 3.57 3.57 -7.45
CA ASP A 741 3.35 4.25 -6.18
C ASP A 741 2.22 5.30 -6.25
N GLU A 742 2.05 5.95 -7.40
CA GLU A 742 0.94 6.88 -7.65
C GLU A 742 -0.42 6.16 -7.71
N TYR A 743 -0.51 5.04 -8.43
CA TYR A 743 -1.79 4.37 -8.70
C TYR A 743 -2.10 3.19 -7.76
N SER A 744 -1.16 2.77 -6.92
CA SER A 744 -1.34 1.66 -5.98
C SER A 744 -2.32 2.04 -4.87
N MET A 745 -3.38 1.25 -4.74
CA MET A 745 -4.38 1.43 -3.68
C MET A 745 -3.88 0.91 -2.31
N VAL A 746 -3.00 -0.09 -2.34
CA VAL A 746 -2.63 -0.88 -1.18
C VAL A 746 -1.19 -0.56 -0.78
N VAL A 747 -1.04 -0.12 0.46
CA VAL A 747 0.28 0.14 1.05
C VAL A 747 0.54 -0.84 2.18
N GLY A 748 1.70 -1.49 2.18
CA GLY A 748 2.09 -2.46 3.20
C GLY A 748 3.27 -2.00 4.06
N ALA A 749 3.11 -2.00 5.38
CA ALA A 749 4.16 -1.60 6.33
C ALA A 749 4.14 -2.50 7.58
N THR A 750 5.23 -2.55 8.35
CA THR A 750 5.09 -3.08 9.73
C THR A 750 4.40 -2.06 10.62
N CYS A 751 3.82 -2.50 11.75
CA CYS A 751 3.07 -1.61 12.66
C CYS A 751 3.82 -0.33 13.02
N GLN A 752 5.12 -0.44 13.33
CA GLN A 752 5.96 0.72 13.63
C GLN A 752 6.38 1.53 12.39
N GLN A 753 6.55 0.89 11.24
CA GLN A 753 6.95 1.58 9.99
C GLN A 753 5.81 2.31 9.31
N ALA A 754 4.55 1.98 9.64
CA ALA A 754 3.37 2.68 9.13
C ALA A 754 3.40 4.19 9.44
N ALA A 755 4.04 4.62 10.54
CA ALA A 755 4.24 6.03 10.88
C ALA A 755 5.66 6.54 10.52
N GLY A 756 6.28 5.96 9.48
CA GLY A 756 7.62 6.30 9.03
C GLY A 756 7.68 7.50 8.08
N GLN A 757 8.87 8.09 7.92
CA GLN A 757 9.09 9.19 6.96
C GLN A 757 8.80 8.77 5.51
N GLN A 758 9.18 7.55 5.12
CA GLN A 758 8.85 7.00 3.80
C GLN A 758 7.33 6.97 3.54
N MET A 759 6.52 6.64 4.56
CA MET A 759 5.06 6.67 4.44
C MET A 759 4.54 8.09 4.24
N ALA A 760 5.08 9.05 5.00
CA ALA A 760 4.73 10.45 4.85
C ALA A 760 5.08 10.98 3.45
N SER A 761 6.26 10.60 2.92
CA SER A 761 6.68 10.96 1.56
C SER A 761 5.74 10.39 0.50
N LEU A 762 5.39 9.10 0.57
CA LEU A 762 4.44 8.49 -0.37
C LEU A 762 3.08 9.19 -0.37
N LYS A 763 2.57 9.54 0.82
CA LYS A 763 1.30 10.27 0.94
C LYS A 763 1.39 11.71 0.44
N SER A 764 2.54 12.37 0.59
CA SER A 764 2.74 13.72 0.04
C SER A 764 2.80 13.73 -1.49
N VAL A 765 3.36 12.69 -2.12
CA VAL A 765 3.41 12.55 -3.58
C VAL A 765 2.00 12.36 -4.17
N SER A 766 1.10 11.66 -3.46
CA SER A 766 -0.29 11.45 -3.89
C SER A 766 -1.21 12.69 -3.84
N GLY A 767 -0.67 13.90 -3.70
CA GLY A 767 -1.44 15.16 -3.76
C GLY A 767 -2.29 15.48 -2.54
N LEU A 768 -2.07 14.80 -1.40
CA LEU A 768 -2.76 15.06 -0.13
C LEU A 768 -1.94 16.05 0.71
N ASP A 769 -2.32 17.33 0.69
CA ASP A 769 -1.72 18.45 1.45
C ASP A 769 -1.80 18.34 2.99
N SER A 770 -2.01 17.16 3.56
CA SER A 770 -2.08 16.96 5.01
C SER A 770 -0.79 16.35 5.55
N SER A 771 -0.17 17.03 6.51
CA SER A 771 0.92 16.56 7.39
C SER A 771 0.63 15.29 8.19
N GLU A 772 -0.50 14.60 7.95
CA GLU A 772 -0.98 13.46 8.71
C GLU A 772 -1.33 12.26 7.82
N ILE A 773 -0.66 11.13 8.08
CA ILE A 773 -0.87 9.85 7.41
C ILE A 773 -2.22 9.26 7.85
N ALA A 774 -3.12 9.00 6.89
CA ALA A 774 -4.42 8.38 7.16
C ALA A 774 -4.90 7.49 6.00
N PHE A 775 -5.72 6.49 6.33
CA PHE A 775 -6.26 5.47 5.43
C PHE A 775 -7.75 5.27 5.72
N ASP A 776 -8.55 4.97 4.70
CA ASP A 776 -9.96 4.65 4.91
C ASP A 776 -10.12 3.31 5.62
N THR A 777 -9.33 2.32 5.19
CA THR A 777 -9.32 0.97 5.77
C THR A 777 -7.92 0.57 6.22
N VAL A 778 -7.81 0.07 7.45
CA VAL A 778 -6.58 -0.52 7.99
C VAL A 778 -6.82 -1.99 8.26
N ILE A 779 -6.02 -2.85 7.63
CA ILE A 779 -6.01 -4.31 7.84
C ILE A 779 -4.73 -4.65 8.59
N VAL A 780 -4.84 -5.34 9.72
CA VAL A 780 -3.68 -5.80 10.49
C VAL A 780 -3.67 -7.33 10.53
N ASP A 781 -2.69 -7.95 9.86
CA ASP A 781 -2.49 -9.40 9.88
C ASP A 781 -1.56 -9.83 11.03
N GLU A 782 -1.77 -11.04 11.53
CA GLU A 782 -1.14 -11.57 12.76
C GLU A 782 -1.32 -10.63 13.97
N ALA A 783 -2.46 -9.93 14.03
CA ALA A 783 -2.75 -8.91 15.05
C ALA A 783 -2.70 -9.47 16.47
N ALA A 784 -3.06 -10.75 16.68
CA ALA A 784 -3.04 -11.39 17.99
C ALA A 784 -1.64 -11.49 18.64
N ARG A 785 -0.57 -11.38 17.84
CA ARG A 785 0.83 -11.45 18.28
C ARG A 785 1.47 -10.07 18.52
N ALA A 786 0.85 -9.00 18.04
CA ALA A 786 1.40 -7.67 18.16
C ALA A 786 1.16 -7.09 19.58
N ASN A 787 2.13 -6.34 20.10
CA ASN A 787 1.94 -5.57 21.33
C ASN A 787 0.83 -4.52 21.09
N PRO A 788 -0.09 -4.29 22.05
CA PRO A 788 -1.15 -3.28 21.94
C PRO A 788 -0.65 -1.88 21.54
N LEU A 789 0.49 -1.43 22.07
CA LEU A 789 1.09 -0.14 21.70
C LEU A 789 1.49 -0.08 20.22
N ASP A 790 1.99 -1.19 19.68
CA ASP A 790 2.35 -1.28 18.28
C ASP A 790 1.09 -1.36 17.40
N LEU A 791 0.04 -2.05 17.84
CA LEU A 791 -1.26 -2.10 17.15
C LEU A 791 -1.95 -0.73 17.08
N PHE A 792 -1.82 0.10 18.12
CA PHE A 792 -2.40 1.44 18.13
C PHE A 792 -1.85 2.32 17.00
N VAL A 793 -0.61 2.12 16.57
CA VAL A 793 0.01 2.92 15.50
C VAL A 793 -0.77 2.85 14.17
N PRO A 794 -0.96 1.67 13.55
CA PRO A 794 -1.78 1.56 12.34
C PRO A 794 -3.27 1.81 12.64
N MET A 795 -3.81 1.37 13.79
CA MET A 795 -5.23 1.56 14.13
C MET A 795 -5.61 3.05 14.20
N ALA A 796 -4.72 3.88 14.74
CA ALA A 796 -4.91 5.33 14.82
C ALA A 796 -5.00 6.01 13.45
N MET A 797 -4.57 5.36 12.36
CA MET A 797 -4.59 5.92 10.99
C MET A 797 -5.91 5.65 10.25
N ALA A 798 -6.77 4.77 10.77
CA ALA A 798 -8.04 4.42 10.14
C ALA A 798 -9.07 5.56 10.25
N LYS A 799 -9.73 5.89 9.14
CA LYS A 799 -10.85 6.84 9.08
C LYS A 799 -12.20 6.15 9.15
N ARG A 800 -12.36 5.00 8.50
CA ARG A 800 -13.66 4.32 8.36
C ARG A 800 -13.72 2.98 9.10
N ARG A 801 -12.73 2.10 8.92
CA ARG A 801 -12.78 0.76 9.50
C ARG A 801 -11.41 0.14 9.77
N ILE A 802 -11.37 -0.74 10.77
CA ILE A 802 -10.21 -1.54 11.17
C ILE A 802 -10.57 -3.02 11.03
N ILE A 803 -9.72 -3.80 10.38
CA ILE A 803 -9.85 -5.25 10.30
C ILE A 803 -8.64 -5.89 10.97
N LEU A 804 -8.86 -6.60 12.07
CA LEU A 804 -7.84 -7.38 12.75
C LEU A 804 -7.96 -8.84 12.32
N VAL A 805 -6.90 -9.37 11.71
CA VAL A 805 -6.81 -10.78 11.31
C VAL A 805 -5.76 -11.45 12.18
N GLY A 806 -6.10 -12.59 12.79
CA GLY A 806 -5.22 -13.23 13.75
C GLY A 806 -5.77 -14.52 14.33
N ASP A 807 -5.08 -15.04 15.34
CA ASP A 807 -5.48 -16.22 16.11
C ASP A 807 -4.93 -16.09 17.54
N ASP A 808 -5.80 -15.77 18.49
CA ASP A 808 -5.47 -15.64 19.93
C ASP A 808 -5.14 -16.98 20.60
N ARG A 809 -5.35 -18.11 19.91
CA ARG A 809 -4.90 -19.45 20.34
C ARG A 809 -3.52 -19.83 19.81
N GLN A 810 -2.90 -18.99 18.98
CA GLN A 810 -1.49 -19.11 18.59
C GLN A 810 -0.60 -18.17 19.41
N LEU A 811 0.66 -17.97 19.02
CA LEU A 811 1.64 -17.25 19.85
C LEU A 811 1.15 -15.85 20.27
N PRO A 812 1.05 -15.58 21.59
CA PRO A 812 0.69 -14.26 22.07
C PRO A 812 1.85 -13.27 21.86
N HIS A 813 1.55 -11.99 22.07
CA HIS A 813 2.58 -10.97 22.20
C HIS A 813 3.52 -11.28 23.38
N MET A 814 4.80 -10.97 23.24
CA MET A 814 5.79 -11.14 24.32
C MET A 814 5.89 -9.84 25.11
N LEU A 815 5.52 -9.87 26.38
CA LEU A 815 5.79 -8.80 27.33
C LEU A 815 7.10 -9.05 28.06
N GLU A 816 7.78 -7.99 28.45
CA GLU A 816 8.98 -8.10 29.28
C GLU A 816 8.57 -8.36 30.74
N PRO A 817 8.91 -9.54 31.32
CA PRO A 817 8.47 -9.90 32.68
C PRO A 817 8.97 -8.91 33.75
N ASN A 818 10.11 -8.28 33.48
CA ASN A 818 10.70 -7.27 34.38
C ASN A 818 9.85 -6.00 34.45
N ILE A 819 9.22 -5.59 33.34
CA ILE A 819 8.36 -4.39 33.31
C ILE A 819 7.05 -4.69 34.03
N GLU A 820 6.46 -5.87 33.81
CA GLU A 820 5.24 -6.31 34.51
C GLU A 820 5.41 -6.27 36.03
N GLY A 821 6.49 -6.89 36.55
CA GLY A 821 6.76 -6.90 38.00
C GLY A 821 6.96 -5.50 38.57
N GLN A 822 7.69 -4.63 37.87
CA GLN A 822 7.90 -3.24 38.30
C GLN A 822 6.60 -2.44 38.33
N LEU A 823 5.75 -2.57 37.30
CA LEU A 823 4.47 -1.86 37.27
C LEU A 823 3.52 -2.33 38.38
N GLN A 824 3.52 -3.64 38.67
CA GLN A 824 2.73 -4.21 39.77
C GLN A 824 3.18 -3.64 41.13
N GLU A 825 4.50 -3.55 41.36
CA GLU A 825 5.07 -3.02 42.61
C GLU A 825 4.86 -1.50 42.76
N GLU A 826 5.10 -0.72 41.70
CA GLU A 826 5.08 0.75 41.74
C GLU A 826 3.68 1.35 41.73
N HIS A 827 2.73 0.73 41.01
CA HIS A 827 1.39 1.29 40.79
C HIS A 827 0.26 0.53 41.50
N GLN A 828 0.57 -0.52 42.28
CA GLN A 828 -0.41 -1.33 43.02
C GLN A 828 -1.58 -1.79 42.13
N LEU A 829 -1.25 -2.30 40.93
CA LEU A 829 -2.24 -2.74 39.96
C LEU A 829 -3.18 -3.78 40.58
N THR A 830 -4.48 -3.58 40.37
CA THR A 830 -5.52 -4.55 40.73
C THR A 830 -5.37 -5.83 39.92
N GLU A 831 -5.92 -6.94 40.43
CA GLU A 831 -5.91 -8.24 39.75
C GLU A 831 -6.54 -8.18 38.34
N GLN A 832 -7.59 -7.35 38.19
CA GLN A 832 -8.24 -7.11 36.90
C GLN A 832 -7.33 -6.35 35.91
N GLN A 833 -6.51 -5.41 36.38
CA GLN A 833 -5.54 -4.71 35.53
C GLN A 833 -4.40 -5.62 35.09
N LEU A 834 -3.93 -6.50 35.96
CA LEU A 834 -2.92 -7.51 35.63
C LEU A 834 -3.44 -8.50 34.59
N GLU A 835 -4.69 -8.94 34.70
CA GLU A 835 -5.31 -9.81 33.70
C GLU A 835 -5.53 -9.08 32.36
N ALA A 836 -5.93 -7.81 32.40
CA ALA A 836 -6.02 -6.96 31.22
C ALA A 836 -4.66 -6.71 30.53
N PHE A 837 -3.58 -6.78 31.31
CA PHE A 837 -2.21 -6.63 30.85
C PHE A 837 -1.67 -7.93 30.22
N ARG A 838 -2.03 -9.09 30.79
CA ARG A 838 -1.64 -10.42 30.29
C ARG A 838 -2.44 -10.88 29.07
N SER A 839 -3.70 -10.49 28.98
CA SER A 839 -4.56 -10.83 27.85
C SER A 839 -4.16 -10.07 26.58
N SER A 840 -4.25 -10.73 25.43
CA SER A 840 -4.03 -10.07 24.14
C SER A 840 -5.11 -9.03 23.87
N LEU A 841 -4.76 -7.83 23.37
CA LEU A 841 -5.74 -6.84 22.92
C LEU A 841 -6.73 -7.46 21.91
N PHE A 842 -6.25 -8.38 21.07
CA PHE A 842 -7.09 -9.10 20.12
C PHE A 842 -8.18 -9.93 20.81
N GLU A 843 -7.83 -10.67 21.85
CA GLU A 843 -8.76 -11.47 22.65
C GLU A 843 -9.75 -10.58 23.40
N ARG A 844 -9.25 -9.51 24.04
CA ARG A 844 -10.08 -8.52 24.74
C ARG A 844 -11.10 -7.86 23.80
N LEU A 845 -10.68 -7.45 22.61
CA LEU A 845 -11.59 -6.90 21.61
C LEU A 845 -12.56 -7.96 21.10
N ARG A 846 -12.14 -9.20 20.87
CA ARG A 846 -13.03 -10.30 20.47
C ARG A 846 -14.21 -10.46 21.42
N ILE A 847 -13.95 -10.52 22.74
CA ILE A 847 -15.01 -10.66 23.75
C ILE A 847 -15.94 -9.45 23.72
N LYS A 848 -15.39 -8.23 23.70
CA LYS A 848 -16.18 -6.99 23.68
C LYS A 848 -17.06 -6.86 22.43
N LEU A 849 -16.52 -7.19 21.26
CA LEU A 849 -17.27 -7.12 20.00
C LEU A 849 -18.39 -8.15 19.94
N LEU A 850 -18.21 -9.34 20.53
CA LEU A 850 -19.28 -10.34 20.67
C LEU A 850 -20.41 -9.82 21.58
N ASP A 851 -20.07 -9.09 22.64
CA ASP A 851 -21.08 -8.48 23.52
C ASP A 851 -21.81 -7.31 22.84
N LEU A 852 -21.10 -6.52 22.02
CA LEU A 852 -21.72 -5.48 21.18
C LEU A 852 -22.64 -6.08 20.12
N GLU A 853 -22.24 -7.17 19.46
CA GLU A 853 -23.08 -7.87 18.47
C GLU A 853 -24.40 -8.35 19.09
N LYS A 854 -24.42 -8.76 20.37
CA LYS A 854 -25.67 -9.10 21.08
C LYS A 854 -26.59 -7.88 21.29
N GLN A 855 -26.02 -6.68 21.37
CA GLN A 855 -26.76 -5.44 21.63
C GLN A 855 -27.31 -4.82 20.34
N ASP A 856 -26.52 -4.78 19.27
CA ASP A 856 -26.87 -4.10 18.02
C ASP A 856 -27.13 -5.02 16.83
N SER A 857 -26.94 -6.34 16.98
CA SER A 857 -27.08 -7.36 15.92
C SER A 857 -26.14 -7.14 14.72
N ILE A 858 -25.05 -6.38 14.87
CA ILE A 858 -24.05 -6.18 13.84
C ILE A 858 -22.90 -7.16 14.06
N ARG A 859 -22.70 -8.05 13.08
CA ARG A 859 -21.63 -9.04 13.13
C ARG A 859 -20.26 -8.41 12.95
N ARG A 860 -19.40 -8.59 13.96
CA ARG A 860 -18.03 -8.06 13.95
C ARG A 860 -16.96 -9.12 14.12
N VAL A 861 -17.30 -10.28 14.68
CA VAL A 861 -16.35 -11.38 14.91
C VAL A 861 -16.72 -12.58 14.05
N VAL A 862 -15.78 -13.04 13.23
CA VAL A 862 -15.94 -14.26 12.44
C VAL A 862 -14.73 -15.15 12.61
N MET A 863 -14.99 -16.41 13.00
CA MET A 863 -13.97 -17.47 12.98
C MET A 863 -14.10 -18.29 11.70
N LEU A 864 -13.00 -18.45 10.99
CA LEU A 864 -12.89 -19.39 9.88
C LEU A 864 -12.83 -20.82 10.45
N ASP A 865 -13.68 -21.69 9.94
CA ASP A 865 -13.91 -23.02 10.51
C ASP A 865 -13.41 -24.17 9.64
N THR A 866 -12.78 -23.91 8.50
CA THR A 866 -12.37 -24.96 7.54
C THR A 866 -10.89 -24.82 7.20
N GLN A 867 -10.08 -25.82 7.58
CA GLN A 867 -8.63 -25.86 7.34
C GLN A 867 -8.25 -26.71 6.13
N PHE A 868 -7.22 -26.30 5.39
CA PHE A 868 -6.74 -26.97 4.17
C PHE A 868 -5.26 -27.41 4.27
N ARG A 869 -4.66 -27.37 5.47
CA ARG A 869 -3.24 -27.64 5.68
C ARG A 869 -2.96 -29.09 6.07
N MET A 870 -3.65 -29.59 7.08
CA MET A 870 -3.36 -30.84 7.78
C MET A 870 -4.29 -31.97 7.35
N HIS A 871 -3.84 -33.20 7.52
CA HIS A 871 -4.70 -34.39 7.43
C HIS A 871 -5.92 -34.27 8.38
N PRO A 872 -7.13 -34.75 7.99
CA PRO A 872 -8.34 -34.62 8.79
C PRO A 872 -8.22 -34.98 10.28
N ILE A 873 -7.62 -36.13 10.59
CA ILE A 873 -7.39 -36.59 11.98
C ILE A 873 -6.55 -35.62 12.80
N GLN A 874 -5.49 -35.07 12.22
CA GLN A 874 -4.66 -34.06 12.90
C GLN A 874 -5.43 -32.74 13.07
N GLY A 875 -6.20 -32.35 12.05
CA GLY A 875 -7.09 -31.20 12.10
C GLY A 875 -8.12 -31.31 13.23
N ASP A 876 -8.79 -32.46 13.36
CA ASP A 876 -9.73 -32.76 14.44
C ASP A 876 -9.05 -32.75 15.81
N PHE A 877 -7.82 -33.29 15.91
CA PHE A 877 -7.02 -33.23 17.14
C PHE A 877 -6.73 -31.77 17.55
N VAL A 878 -6.25 -30.96 16.61
CA VAL A 878 -5.95 -29.54 16.85
C VAL A 878 -7.23 -28.77 17.22
N SER A 879 -8.34 -29.01 16.50
CA SER A 879 -9.65 -28.42 16.78
C SER A 879 -10.08 -28.69 18.23
N LYS A 880 -10.10 -29.96 18.62
CA LYS A 880 -10.59 -30.39 19.93
C LYS A 880 -9.78 -29.79 21.08
N HIS A 881 -8.45 -29.81 20.98
CA HIS A 881 -7.58 -29.48 22.10
C HIS A 881 -7.21 -27.99 22.20
N PHE A 882 -7.24 -27.24 21.10
CA PHE A 882 -6.79 -25.83 21.11
C PHE A 882 -7.91 -24.81 20.83
N TYR A 883 -9.06 -25.25 20.29
CA TYR A 883 -10.19 -24.39 19.95
C TYR A 883 -11.45 -24.77 20.74
N GLU A 884 -11.99 -25.98 20.55
CA GLU A 884 -13.24 -26.43 21.19
C GLU A 884 -13.12 -26.46 22.72
N ALA A 885 -11.99 -26.91 23.25
CA ALA A 885 -11.70 -26.90 24.70
C ALA A 885 -11.74 -25.49 25.33
N PHE A 886 -11.61 -24.44 24.52
CA PHE A 886 -11.64 -23.04 24.94
C PHE A 886 -12.95 -22.33 24.53
N GLY A 887 -14.00 -23.09 24.18
CA GLY A 887 -15.31 -22.56 23.81
C GLY A 887 -15.40 -21.94 22.42
N LEU A 888 -14.39 -22.15 21.56
CA LEU A 888 -14.44 -21.76 20.15
C LEU A 888 -15.12 -22.85 19.31
N GLY A 889 -15.53 -22.49 18.09
CA GLY A 889 -16.17 -23.43 17.17
C GLY A 889 -15.23 -24.53 16.67
N LYS A 890 -15.81 -25.65 16.23
CA LYS A 890 -15.05 -26.75 15.61
C LYS A 890 -14.36 -26.29 14.31
N VAL A 891 -13.13 -26.73 14.11
CA VAL A 891 -12.38 -26.57 12.85
C VAL A 891 -12.48 -27.88 12.06
N HIS A 892 -13.14 -27.79 10.90
CA HIS A 892 -13.33 -28.84 9.92
C HIS A 892 -12.17 -28.92 8.93
N SER A 893 -12.05 -30.05 8.24
CA SER A 893 -11.05 -30.26 7.20
C SER A 893 -11.66 -30.11 5.81
N GLY A 894 -11.04 -29.27 4.97
CA GLY A 894 -11.49 -29.01 3.59
C GLY A 894 -10.78 -29.88 2.53
N ARG A 895 -9.83 -30.71 2.93
CA ARG A 895 -9.13 -31.69 2.09
C ARG A 895 -9.40 -33.10 2.60
N MET A 896 -9.40 -34.08 1.71
CA MET A 896 -9.63 -35.49 2.06
C MET A 896 -8.37 -36.14 2.63
N SER A 897 -8.47 -37.36 3.16
CA SER A 897 -7.33 -38.11 3.71
C SER A 897 -6.29 -38.47 2.65
N GLU A 898 -6.74 -38.80 1.44
CA GLU A 898 -5.90 -39.33 0.34
C GLU A 898 -4.88 -38.30 -0.14
N ASP A 899 -5.21 -37.02 0.02
CA ASP A 899 -4.41 -35.84 -0.31
C ASP A 899 -3.09 -35.71 0.47
N PHE A 900 -2.90 -36.54 1.51
CA PHE A 900 -1.79 -36.47 2.46
C PHE A 900 -1.00 -37.78 2.56
N VAL A 901 -1.36 -38.80 1.80
CA VAL A 901 -0.69 -40.11 1.85
C VAL A 901 0.73 -40.00 1.29
N PHE A 902 1.67 -40.70 1.92
CA PHE A 902 3.04 -40.80 1.42
C PHE A 902 3.08 -41.61 0.11
N SER A 903 3.95 -41.21 -0.82
CA SER A 903 4.12 -41.94 -2.09
C SER A 903 4.61 -43.39 -1.86
N GLU A 904 4.24 -44.32 -2.74
CA GLU A 904 4.74 -45.71 -2.66
C GLU A 904 6.26 -45.79 -2.76
N LEU A 905 6.90 -44.88 -3.51
CA LEU A 905 8.36 -44.75 -3.55
C LEU A 905 8.93 -44.45 -2.16
N PHE A 906 8.37 -43.48 -1.46
CA PHE A 906 8.77 -43.16 -0.08
C PHE A 906 8.61 -44.37 0.84
N LEU A 907 7.47 -45.06 0.78
CA LEU A 907 7.21 -46.23 1.63
C LEU A 907 8.20 -47.37 1.34
N SER A 908 8.57 -47.60 0.08
CA SER A 908 9.54 -48.63 -0.29
C SER A 908 10.95 -48.34 0.27
N GLU A 909 11.38 -47.08 0.26
CA GLU A 909 12.68 -46.65 0.81
C GLU A 909 12.72 -46.71 2.35
N MET A 910 11.57 -46.58 3.02
CA MET A 910 11.47 -46.73 4.48
C MET A 910 11.58 -48.18 4.96
N LYS A 911 11.54 -49.18 4.06
CA LYS A 911 11.74 -50.62 4.34
C LYS A 911 10.86 -51.13 5.50
N GLU A 912 11.47 -51.69 6.54
CA GLU A 912 10.78 -52.24 7.73
C GLU A 912 9.99 -51.16 8.49
N LEU A 913 10.39 -49.89 8.38
CA LEU A 913 9.67 -48.78 9.03
C LEU A 913 8.46 -48.32 8.22
N SER A 914 8.22 -48.84 7.02
CA SER A 914 7.10 -48.43 6.15
C SER A 914 5.73 -48.55 6.83
N GLU A 915 5.53 -49.54 7.70
CA GLU A 915 4.31 -49.73 8.50
C GLU A 915 4.04 -48.57 9.46
N CYS A 916 5.08 -47.85 9.87
CA CYS A 916 4.97 -46.69 10.75
C CYS A 916 4.56 -45.40 10.02
N TYR A 917 4.52 -45.39 8.68
CA TYR A 917 4.13 -44.24 7.84
C TYR A 917 2.91 -44.54 6.96
N ARG A 918 2.71 -45.79 6.56
CA ARG A 918 1.55 -46.21 5.76
C ARG A 918 0.27 -46.01 6.57
N ASP A 919 -0.61 -45.15 6.07
CA ASP A 919 -1.87 -44.77 6.70
C ASP A 919 -1.73 -44.22 8.13
N ARG A 920 -0.51 -43.74 8.49
CA ARG A 920 -0.21 -43.12 9.78
C ARG A 920 -0.01 -41.62 9.60
N VAL A 921 -0.52 -40.86 10.56
CA VAL A 921 -0.45 -39.39 10.56
C VAL A 921 0.29 -38.84 11.78
N CYS A 922 0.57 -39.68 12.78
CA CYS A 922 1.31 -39.23 13.96
C CYS A 922 2.22 -40.33 14.48
N GLN A 923 3.30 -39.94 15.14
CA GLN A 923 4.23 -40.88 15.73
C GLN A 923 4.88 -40.33 16.99
N TRP A 924 5.18 -41.23 17.91
CA TRP A 924 6.07 -40.97 19.04
C TRP A 924 7.32 -41.85 18.90
N ILE A 925 8.50 -41.24 18.96
CA ILE A 925 9.78 -41.93 19.07
C ILE A 925 10.25 -41.76 20.52
N ASP A 926 10.18 -42.84 21.29
CA ASP A 926 10.58 -42.83 22.69
C ASP A 926 12.10 -42.72 22.80
N VAL A 927 12.52 -41.79 23.64
CA VAL A 927 13.90 -41.63 24.09
C VAL A 927 13.84 -41.71 25.60
N SER A 928 14.15 -42.88 26.14
CA SER A 928 14.01 -43.17 27.56
C SER A 928 15.01 -42.35 28.39
N VAL A 929 14.68 -42.09 29.65
CA VAL A 929 15.59 -41.44 30.62
C VAL A 929 16.93 -42.18 30.74
N THR A 930 16.97 -43.49 30.46
CA THR A 930 18.18 -44.32 30.47
C THR A 930 19.17 -43.97 29.36
N GLU A 931 18.71 -43.39 28.25
CA GLU A 931 19.56 -42.98 27.12
C GLU A 931 20.24 -41.62 27.36
N GLY A 932 19.81 -40.88 28.38
CA GLY A 932 20.39 -39.59 28.76
C GLY A 932 19.34 -38.62 29.28
N ARG A 933 19.68 -37.91 30.35
CA ARG A 933 18.82 -36.88 30.96
C ARG A 933 19.09 -35.51 30.33
N ASP A 934 18.09 -34.64 30.44
CA ASP A 934 18.20 -33.26 30.01
C ASP A 934 19.04 -32.42 30.98
N CYS A 935 19.96 -31.63 30.43
CA CYS A 935 20.88 -30.77 31.19
C CYS A 935 20.72 -29.29 30.82
N LYS A 936 21.21 -28.39 31.68
CA LYS A 936 21.21 -26.95 31.40
C LYS A 936 22.44 -26.57 30.59
N ARG A 937 22.26 -25.74 29.56
CA ARG A 937 23.32 -25.07 28.80
C ARG A 937 23.00 -23.58 28.80
N GLY A 938 23.73 -22.81 29.62
CA GLY A 938 23.38 -21.42 29.93
C GLY A 938 22.00 -21.32 30.61
N THR A 939 21.12 -20.48 30.09
CA THR A 939 19.73 -20.31 30.56
C THR A 939 18.75 -21.31 29.93
N SER A 940 19.18 -22.10 28.94
CA SER A 940 18.34 -23.05 28.18
C SER A 940 18.66 -24.51 28.55
N ARG A 941 18.01 -25.47 27.87
CA ARG A 941 18.18 -26.92 28.11
C ARG A 941 18.46 -27.67 26.82
N ILE A 942 19.21 -28.76 26.97
CA ILE A 942 19.54 -29.69 25.88
C ILE A 942 19.38 -31.14 26.32
N ARG A 943 19.21 -32.03 25.35
CA ARG A 943 19.24 -33.47 25.52
C ARG A 943 19.88 -34.11 24.29
N GLU A 944 21.09 -34.62 24.47
CA GLU A 944 21.92 -35.11 23.35
C GLU A 944 21.33 -36.33 22.66
N ALA A 945 20.90 -37.35 23.41
CA ALA A 945 20.29 -38.56 22.86
C ALA A 945 19.05 -38.26 22.01
N GLU A 946 18.26 -37.26 22.41
CA GLU A 946 17.10 -36.82 21.65
C GLU A 946 17.52 -36.11 20.35
N ALA A 947 18.55 -35.27 20.41
CA ALA A 947 19.10 -34.62 19.22
C ALA A 947 19.68 -35.64 18.22
N ASP A 948 20.37 -36.67 18.70
CA ASP A 948 20.86 -37.77 17.84
C ASP A 948 19.71 -38.49 17.14
N ARG A 949 18.67 -38.86 17.89
CA ARG A 949 17.50 -39.55 17.33
C ARG A 949 16.76 -38.70 16.30
N VAL A 950 16.63 -37.40 16.55
CA VAL A 950 16.06 -36.44 15.58
C VAL A 950 16.90 -36.41 14.30
N VAL A 951 18.23 -36.30 14.40
CA VAL A 951 19.14 -36.24 13.25
C VAL A 951 19.08 -37.52 12.41
N GLU A 952 19.10 -38.68 13.07
CA GLU A 952 18.93 -39.97 12.40
C GLU A 952 17.63 -40.03 11.60
N GLU A 953 16.53 -39.60 12.21
CA GLU A 953 15.21 -39.66 11.59
C GLU A 953 15.09 -38.66 10.43
N VAL A 954 15.60 -37.44 10.57
CA VAL A 954 15.70 -36.47 9.46
C VAL A 954 16.48 -37.05 8.29
N CYS A 955 17.59 -37.74 8.55
CA CYS A 955 18.37 -38.38 7.49
C CYS A 955 17.62 -39.49 6.78
N ARG A 956 16.85 -40.31 7.52
CA ARG A 956 16.00 -41.35 6.91
C ARG A 956 14.93 -40.72 6.03
N LEU A 957 14.21 -39.74 6.55
CA LEU A 957 13.14 -39.03 5.83
C LEU A 957 13.66 -38.31 4.58
N MET A 958 14.82 -37.64 4.65
CA MET A 958 15.40 -36.96 3.49
C MET A 958 15.85 -37.93 2.40
N LYS A 959 16.35 -39.12 2.76
CA LYS A 959 16.73 -40.16 1.80
C LYS A 959 15.50 -40.77 1.13
N ALA A 960 14.46 -41.09 1.90
CA ALA A 960 13.23 -41.70 1.38
C ALA A 960 12.33 -40.71 0.62
N GLY A 961 12.32 -39.44 1.03
CA GLY A 961 11.42 -38.39 0.53
C GLY A 961 11.78 -37.80 -0.83
N GLY A 962 12.95 -38.14 -1.38
CA GLY A 962 13.46 -37.52 -2.60
C GLY A 962 13.48 -35.99 -2.52
N GLU A 963 13.38 -35.31 -3.66
CA GLU A 963 13.44 -33.84 -3.72
C GLU A 963 12.15 -33.13 -3.29
N ALA A 964 11.02 -33.84 -3.19
CA ALA A 964 9.69 -33.24 -3.01
C ALA A 964 9.26 -33.07 -1.54
N LEU A 965 9.78 -33.89 -0.62
CA LEU A 965 9.38 -33.90 0.79
C LEU A 965 10.03 -32.76 1.57
N SER A 966 9.22 -31.96 2.28
CA SER A 966 9.71 -30.93 3.19
C SER A 966 9.64 -31.34 4.67
N ILE A 967 10.68 -30.98 5.44
CA ILE A 967 10.86 -31.38 6.84
C ILE A 967 11.13 -30.17 7.72
N GLY A 968 10.35 -30.05 8.79
CA GLY A 968 10.53 -29.05 9.84
C GLY A 968 10.92 -29.69 11.17
N ILE A 969 11.95 -29.19 11.84
CA ILE A 969 12.30 -29.61 13.21
C ILE A 969 12.06 -28.46 14.19
N ILE A 970 11.16 -28.71 15.14
CA ILE A 970 10.69 -27.76 16.15
C ILE A 970 11.18 -28.21 17.53
N THR A 971 11.68 -27.26 18.31
CA THR A 971 11.95 -27.45 19.75
C THR A 971 11.56 -26.20 20.53
N PHE A 972 11.25 -26.36 21.82
CA PHE A 972 10.94 -25.24 22.72
C PHE A 972 12.20 -24.55 23.27
N TYR A 973 13.40 -25.14 23.07
CA TYR A 973 14.63 -24.70 23.71
C TYR A 973 15.69 -24.30 22.67
N ALA A 974 16.14 -23.03 22.72
CA ALA A 974 17.12 -22.51 21.78
C ALA A 974 18.44 -23.30 21.78
N ALA A 975 18.94 -23.74 22.94
CA ALA A 975 20.16 -24.54 22.99
C ALA A 975 19.98 -25.93 22.35
N GLN A 976 18.78 -26.52 22.40
CA GLN A 976 18.50 -27.78 21.72
C GLN A 976 18.47 -27.58 20.20
N ARG A 977 17.88 -26.47 19.73
CA ARG A 977 17.89 -26.11 18.31
C ARG A 977 19.33 -26.03 17.80
N ASP A 978 20.19 -25.31 18.52
CA ASP A 978 21.58 -25.10 18.12
C ASP A 978 22.36 -26.43 18.11
N LEU A 979 22.11 -27.30 19.09
CA LEU A 979 22.68 -28.65 19.13
C LEU A 979 22.24 -29.52 17.95
N ILE A 980 20.95 -29.49 17.60
CA ILE A 980 20.43 -30.24 16.44
C ILE A 980 21.07 -29.72 15.14
N MET A 981 21.19 -28.40 14.97
CA MET A 981 21.85 -27.81 13.80
C MET A 981 23.32 -28.21 13.70
N GLU A 982 24.05 -28.17 14.82
CA GLU A 982 25.44 -28.61 14.92
C GLU A 982 25.60 -30.07 14.49
N LYS A 983 24.73 -30.97 14.97
CA LYS A 983 24.76 -32.40 14.59
C LYS A 983 24.36 -32.63 13.12
N LEU A 984 23.39 -31.88 12.59
CA LEU A 984 23.03 -31.95 11.17
C LEU A 984 24.18 -31.49 10.26
N ALA A 985 24.98 -30.50 10.69
CA ALA A 985 26.16 -30.06 9.94
C ALA A 985 27.25 -31.14 9.86
N GLN A 986 27.29 -32.07 10.83
CA GLN A 986 28.19 -33.22 10.84
C GLN A 986 27.66 -34.42 10.04
N THR A 987 26.43 -34.33 9.52
CA THR A 987 25.75 -35.46 8.87
C THR A 987 25.63 -35.25 7.36
N TYR A 988 25.93 -36.30 6.59
CA TYR A 988 26.05 -36.24 5.12
C TYR A 988 25.04 -37.16 4.43
N ILE A 989 24.44 -36.65 3.35
CA ILE A 989 23.65 -37.43 2.41
C ILE A 989 24.34 -37.33 1.04
N ASN A 990 24.71 -38.49 0.47
CA ASN A 990 25.41 -38.58 -0.82
C ASN A 990 26.68 -37.73 -0.92
N GLY A 991 27.41 -37.55 0.20
CA GLY A 991 28.64 -36.74 0.26
C GLY A 991 28.42 -35.25 0.51
N THR A 992 27.17 -34.77 0.56
CA THR A 992 26.83 -33.37 0.85
C THR A 992 26.34 -33.22 2.29
N PRO A 993 26.83 -32.26 3.08
CA PRO A 993 26.34 -32.02 4.43
C PRO A 993 24.93 -31.43 4.40
N LEU A 994 24.09 -31.76 5.38
CA LEU A 994 22.73 -31.21 5.47
C LEU A 994 22.72 -29.72 5.84
N MET A 995 23.68 -29.30 6.66
CA MET A 995 23.84 -27.90 7.09
C MET A 995 25.28 -27.42 6.94
N VAL A 996 25.46 -26.11 6.78
CA VAL A 996 26.75 -25.43 6.64
C VAL A 996 26.89 -24.36 7.72
N ALA A 997 28.08 -24.26 8.31
CA ALA A 997 28.41 -23.19 9.24
C ALA A 997 28.70 -21.88 8.50
N GLN A 998 28.12 -20.79 8.98
CA GLN A 998 28.35 -19.41 8.55
C GLN A 998 28.71 -18.53 9.76
N ASP A 999 29.21 -17.32 9.52
CA ASP A 999 29.57 -16.35 10.57
C ASP A 999 28.40 -16.01 11.52
N SER A 1000 27.15 -16.20 11.06
CA SER A 1000 25.92 -15.94 11.82
C SER A 1000 25.23 -17.18 12.40
N GLY A 1001 25.78 -18.40 12.22
CA GLY A 1001 25.19 -19.65 12.71
C GLY A 1001 25.22 -20.77 11.69
N TYR A 1002 24.20 -21.65 11.70
CA TYR A 1002 24.07 -22.75 10.73
C TYR A 1002 22.91 -22.49 9.78
N GLU A 1003 23.09 -22.80 8.49
CA GLU A 1003 22.01 -22.79 7.50
C GLU A 1003 21.95 -24.12 6.72
N PRO A 1004 20.77 -24.51 6.20
CA PRO A 1004 20.67 -25.64 5.27
C PRO A 1004 21.57 -25.44 4.05
N HIS A 1005 22.25 -26.51 3.61
CA HIS A 1005 23.00 -26.50 2.36
C HIS A 1005 22.06 -26.19 1.17
N ALA A 1006 22.58 -25.56 0.10
CA ALA A 1006 21.78 -25.10 -1.04
C ALA A 1006 20.87 -26.20 -1.64
N ASP A 1007 21.40 -27.42 -1.77
CA ASP A 1007 20.68 -28.60 -2.30
C ASP A 1007 19.51 -29.08 -1.42
N PHE A 1008 19.52 -28.72 -0.13
CA PHE A 1008 18.50 -29.12 0.85
C PHE A 1008 17.68 -27.93 1.36
N LYS A 1009 17.95 -26.71 0.86
CA LYS A 1009 17.28 -25.49 1.31
C LYS A 1009 15.90 -25.34 0.70
N TRP A 1010 15.76 -25.67 -0.59
CA TRP A 1010 14.54 -25.46 -1.36
C TRP A 1010 14.02 -26.75 -1.99
N THR A 1011 12.70 -26.87 -2.13
CA THR A 1011 12.01 -27.88 -2.92
C THR A 1011 11.05 -27.21 -3.91
N LYS A 1012 10.78 -27.86 -5.05
CA LYS A 1012 9.79 -27.42 -6.03
C LYS A 1012 8.57 -28.32 -5.96
N LYS A 1013 7.41 -27.76 -5.60
CA LYS A 1013 6.15 -28.49 -5.61
C LYS A 1013 5.29 -28.08 -6.81
N PRO A 1014 4.70 -29.05 -7.51
CA PRO A 1014 3.72 -28.74 -8.55
C PRO A 1014 2.42 -28.23 -7.91
N ASN A 1015 1.92 -27.12 -8.43
CA ASN A 1015 0.61 -26.56 -8.11
C ASN A 1015 -0.47 -27.24 -8.95
N SER A 1016 -1.73 -27.10 -8.53
CA SER A 1016 -2.91 -27.68 -9.21
C SER A 1016 -3.14 -27.11 -10.61
N ASP A 1017 -2.51 -25.99 -10.95
CA ASP A 1017 -2.58 -25.32 -12.25
C ASP A 1017 -1.40 -25.66 -13.17
N GLY A 1018 -0.50 -26.55 -12.75
CA GLY A 1018 0.71 -26.93 -13.52
C GLY A 1018 1.91 -25.99 -13.33
N SER A 1019 1.80 -24.92 -12.53
CA SER A 1019 2.93 -24.10 -12.11
C SER A 1019 3.73 -24.76 -10.98
N TYR A 1020 4.95 -24.28 -10.69
CA TYR A 1020 5.77 -24.78 -9.57
C TYR A 1020 5.90 -23.72 -8.48
N SER A 1021 5.61 -24.09 -7.23
CA SER A 1021 5.93 -23.28 -6.05
C SER A 1021 7.28 -23.71 -5.47
N GLN A 1022 8.09 -22.75 -5.04
CA GLN A 1022 9.32 -23.01 -4.31
C GLN A 1022 9.04 -22.92 -2.81
N GLU A 1023 9.27 -24.01 -2.07
CA GLU A 1023 9.04 -24.11 -0.63
C GLU A 1023 10.36 -24.43 0.11
N GLU A 1024 10.46 -24.08 1.39
CA GLU A 1024 11.58 -24.49 2.25
C GLU A 1024 11.57 -26.01 2.43
N ARG A 1025 12.69 -26.67 2.15
CA ARG A 1025 12.80 -28.13 2.24
C ARG A 1025 13.25 -28.61 3.62
N LEU A 1026 14.22 -27.95 4.25
CA LEU A 1026 14.70 -28.28 5.59
C LEU A 1026 14.75 -27.02 6.46
N ARG A 1027 14.12 -27.08 7.64
CA ARG A 1027 14.24 -26.03 8.64
C ARG A 1027 14.40 -26.60 10.04
N VAL A 1028 15.29 -26.01 10.83
CA VAL A 1028 15.40 -26.25 12.28
C VAL A 1028 15.20 -24.92 13.00
N GLY A 1029 14.48 -24.92 14.10
CA GLY A 1029 14.11 -23.66 14.76
C GLY A 1029 13.34 -23.85 16.06
N SER A 1030 13.21 -22.77 16.81
CA SER A 1030 12.28 -22.72 17.93
C SER A 1030 10.84 -22.62 17.42
N VAL A 1031 9.86 -22.95 18.26
CA VAL A 1031 8.41 -22.80 17.96
C VAL A 1031 8.09 -21.43 17.33
N ASP A 1032 8.65 -20.36 17.88
CA ASP A 1032 8.43 -18.97 17.41
C ASP A 1032 8.90 -18.74 15.95
N ALA A 1033 9.95 -19.45 15.51
CA ALA A 1033 10.50 -19.33 14.16
C ALA A 1033 9.70 -20.10 13.08
N PHE A 1034 8.74 -20.93 13.51
CA PHE A 1034 7.88 -21.75 12.66
C PHE A 1034 6.47 -21.16 12.46
N GLN A 1035 6.15 -20.02 13.10
CA GLN A 1035 4.89 -19.35 12.82
C GLN A 1035 4.82 -18.94 11.34
N GLY A 1036 3.63 -19.08 10.75
CA GLY A 1036 3.41 -18.88 9.32
C GLY A 1036 3.95 -19.99 8.40
N LYS A 1037 4.80 -20.90 8.89
CA LYS A 1037 5.38 -21.97 8.09
C LYS A 1037 4.59 -23.27 8.14
N GLU A 1038 4.81 -24.12 7.14
CA GLU A 1038 4.26 -25.46 7.02
C GLU A 1038 5.23 -26.40 6.30
N PHE A 1039 5.25 -27.67 6.71
CA PHE A 1039 6.13 -28.73 6.19
C PHE A 1039 5.32 -30.01 6.03
N ASP A 1040 5.75 -30.92 5.15
CA ASP A 1040 5.06 -32.19 4.99
C ASP A 1040 5.17 -33.04 6.26
N VAL A 1041 6.39 -33.14 6.80
CA VAL A 1041 6.68 -33.81 8.06
C VAL A 1041 7.29 -32.84 9.07
N VAL A 1042 6.79 -32.87 10.30
CA VAL A 1042 7.34 -32.07 11.41
C VAL A 1042 7.81 -32.97 12.53
N LEU A 1043 9.03 -32.75 13.00
CA LEU A 1043 9.59 -33.38 14.18
C LEU A 1043 9.55 -32.41 15.36
N LEU A 1044 8.95 -32.83 16.46
CA LEU A 1044 8.87 -32.07 17.71
C LEU A 1044 9.80 -32.68 18.76
N SER A 1045 10.84 -31.96 19.15
CA SER A 1045 11.76 -32.33 20.23
C SER A 1045 11.25 -31.77 21.58
N SER A 1046 10.86 -32.67 22.48
CA SER A 1046 10.31 -32.32 23.81
C SER A 1046 11.37 -31.90 24.83
N VAL A 1047 12.60 -32.42 24.71
CA VAL A 1047 13.80 -32.19 25.53
C VAL A 1047 13.69 -32.64 26.99
N ARG A 1048 12.58 -32.32 27.65
CA ARG A 1048 12.39 -32.55 29.08
C ARG A 1048 12.41 -34.06 29.39
N THR A 1049 12.68 -34.39 30.65
CA THR A 1049 12.54 -35.77 31.15
C THR A 1049 11.61 -35.80 32.35
N TYR A 1050 10.77 -36.84 32.45
CA TYR A 1050 9.86 -36.99 33.57
C TYR A 1050 10.64 -37.34 34.85
N LYS A 1051 10.25 -36.72 35.96
CA LYS A 1051 10.78 -37.02 37.29
C LYS A 1051 9.60 -37.33 38.20
N ALA A 1052 9.50 -38.58 38.63
CA ALA A 1052 8.50 -38.99 39.61
C ALA A 1052 8.79 -38.27 40.95
N VAL A 1053 7.96 -37.30 41.30
CA VAL A 1053 8.01 -36.60 42.58
C VAL A 1053 6.71 -36.92 43.31
N ARG A 1054 6.80 -37.53 44.51
CA ARG A 1054 5.60 -37.80 45.32
C ARG A 1054 5.01 -36.46 45.77
N PRO A 1055 3.74 -36.15 45.47
CA PRO A 1055 3.09 -34.96 46.00
C PRO A 1055 3.04 -35.08 47.53
N LYS A 1056 3.39 -34.00 48.24
CA LYS A 1056 3.11 -33.93 49.68
C LYS A 1056 1.58 -33.90 49.85
N GLN A 1057 1.02 -34.78 50.66
CA GLN A 1057 -0.40 -34.73 50.98
C GLN A 1057 -0.72 -33.39 51.66
N GLY A 1058 -1.65 -32.62 51.08
CA GLY A 1058 -2.03 -31.29 51.56
C GLY A 1058 -1.25 -30.10 50.96
N CYS A 1059 -0.61 -30.24 49.80
CA CYS A 1059 -0.01 -29.11 49.09
C CYS A 1059 -1.05 -28.04 48.74
N GLU A 1060 -0.74 -26.79 49.05
CA GLU A 1060 -1.45 -25.59 48.57
C GLU A 1060 -1.47 -25.57 47.02
N PRO A 1061 -2.52 -25.01 46.37
CA PRO A 1061 -2.63 -24.94 44.91
C PRO A 1061 -1.40 -24.32 44.22
N ASP A 1062 -0.83 -23.28 44.83
CA ASP A 1062 0.35 -22.57 44.31
C ASP A 1062 1.62 -23.44 44.30
N GLU A 1063 1.77 -24.36 45.27
CA GLU A 1063 2.92 -25.27 45.31
C GLU A 1063 2.85 -26.31 44.19
N ARG A 1064 1.65 -26.79 43.86
CA ARG A 1064 1.40 -27.71 42.74
C ARG A 1064 1.70 -27.04 41.40
N GLU A 1065 1.27 -25.80 41.21
CA GLU A 1065 1.57 -24.93 40.07
C GLU A 1065 3.10 -24.79 39.84
N VAL A 1066 3.86 -24.49 40.90
CA VAL A 1066 5.33 -24.36 40.83
C VAL A 1066 6.00 -25.70 40.52
N GLN A 1067 5.49 -26.81 41.08
CA GLN A 1067 6.00 -28.15 40.80
C GLN A 1067 5.83 -28.52 39.32
N LEU A 1068 4.64 -28.32 38.77
CA LEU A 1068 4.33 -28.62 37.36
C LEU A 1068 5.15 -27.73 36.42
N ASN A 1069 5.31 -26.44 36.74
CA ASN A 1069 6.20 -25.52 36.02
C ASN A 1069 7.66 -26.01 36.01
N ARG A 1070 8.17 -26.50 37.14
CA ARG A 1070 9.52 -27.05 37.22
C ARG A 1070 9.70 -28.32 36.42
N GLN A 1071 8.66 -29.12 36.23
CA GLN A 1071 8.69 -30.40 35.52
C GLN A 1071 8.58 -30.24 34.00
N PHE A 1072 7.58 -29.51 33.54
CA PHE A 1072 7.23 -29.39 32.12
C PHE A 1072 7.75 -28.09 31.47
N GLY A 1073 7.96 -27.03 32.26
CA GLY A 1073 8.44 -25.74 31.76
C GLY A 1073 7.57 -25.18 30.63
N PHE A 1074 8.21 -24.75 29.54
CA PHE A 1074 7.54 -24.13 28.39
C PHE A 1074 6.56 -25.04 27.64
N LEU A 1075 6.58 -26.35 27.87
CA LEU A 1075 5.61 -27.28 27.28
C LEU A 1075 4.18 -27.01 27.78
N ARG A 1076 4.02 -26.40 28.97
CA ARG A 1076 2.70 -26.03 29.52
C ARG A 1076 2.01 -24.89 28.77
N LEU A 1077 2.72 -24.17 27.89
CA LEU A 1077 2.17 -23.00 27.19
C LEU A 1077 1.27 -23.47 26.01
N PRO A 1078 -0.07 -23.41 26.14
CA PRO A 1078 -0.99 -24.02 25.17
C PRO A 1078 -0.84 -23.39 23.78
N ASN A 1079 -0.59 -22.09 23.70
CA ASN A 1079 -0.43 -21.35 22.45
C ASN A 1079 0.82 -21.78 21.67
N ARG A 1080 1.94 -22.03 22.38
CA ARG A 1080 3.18 -22.56 21.77
C ARG A 1080 2.99 -24.01 21.35
N MET A 1081 2.29 -24.80 22.15
CA MET A 1081 1.97 -26.19 21.81
C MET A 1081 1.06 -26.29 20.58
N ASN A 1082 0.04 -25.45 20.47
CA ASN A 1082 -0.81 -25.35 19.28
C ASN A 1082 0.04 -25.06 18.03
N VAL A 1083 0.92 -24.06 18.11
CA VAL A 1083 1.83 -23.73 17.01
C VAL A 1083 2.78 -24.89 16.68
N ALA A 1084 3.30 -25.63 17.66
CA ALA A 1084 4.18 -26.77 17.40
C ALA A 1084 3.44 -27.95 16.74
N MET A 1085 2.17 -28.18 17.11
CA MET A 1085 1.36 -29.31 16.65
C MET A 1085 0.50 -29.01 15.41
N SER A 1086 0.69 -27.88 14.73
CA SER A 1086 -0.12 -27.44 13.58
C SER A 1086 0.68 -26.98 12.35
N ARG A 1087 1.93 -27.46 12.22
CA ARG A 1087 2.87 -27.10 11.13
C ARG A 1087 3.03 -28.19 10.08
N GLN A 1088 2.69 -29.41 10.43
CA GLN A 1088 2.72 -30.54 9.52
C GLN A 1088 1.57 -30.49 8.51
N ARG A 1089 1.77 -31.08 7.33
CA ARG A 1089 0.70 -31.37 6.36
C ARG A 1089 0.32 -32.84 6.42
N GLN A 1090 1.33 -33.72 6.37
CA GLN A 1090 1.16 -35.18 6.33
C GLN A 1090 1.32 -35.80 7.72
N MET A 1091 2.43 -35.53 8.43
CA MET A 1091 2.77 -36.27 9.65
C MET A 1091 3.48 -35.42 10.73
N LEU A 1092 3.07 -35.62 11.99
CA LEU A 1092 3.75 -35.07 13.16
C LEU A 1092 4.46 -36.19 13.93
N ILE A 1093 5.75 -36.02 14.19
CA ILE A 1093 6.58 -36.98 14.93
C ILE A 1093 7.09 -36.30 16.21
N CYS A 1094 6.69 -36.77 17.37
CA CYS A 1094 7.26 -36.30 18.64
C CYS A 1094 8.43 -37.20 19.05
N VAL A 1095 9.56 -36.60 19.39
CA VAL A 1095 10.76 -37.30 19.87
C VAL A 1095 11.00 -36.86 21.32
N GLY A 1096 11.00 -37.80 22.25
CA GLY A 1096 11.01 -37.46 23.67
C GLY A 1096 10.78 -38.63 24.61
N ASP A 1097 10.91 -38.36 25.91
CA ASP A 1097 10.57 -39.31 26.97
C ASP A 1097 9.06 -39.53 27.02
N ALA A 1098 8.59 -40.72 26.64
CA ALA A 1098 7.16 -41.07 26.65
C ALA A 1098 6.52 -40.90 28.03
N ASN A 1099 7.30 -41.06 29.11
CA ASN A 1099 6.80 -40.86 30.47
C ASN A 1099 6.37 -39.41 30.73
N LEU A 1100 6.77 -38.43 29.92
CA LEU A 1100 6.25 -37.06 30.03
C LEU A 1100 4.79 -36.94 29.60
N ALA A 1101 4.28 -37.85 28.76
CA ALA A 1101 2.95 -37.76 28.19
C ALA A 1101 1.97 -38.80 28.76
N THR A 1102 2.46 -39.88 29.39
CA THR A 1102 1.62 -41.01 29.84
C THR A 1102 1.17 -40.94 31.30
N ASN A 1103 1.70 -40.00 32.09
CA ASN A 1103 1.42 -39.89 33.52
C ASN A 1103 0.21 -38.97 33.82
N SER A 1104 -0.34 -39.05 35.04
CA SER A 1104 -1.48 -38.21 35.47
C SER A 1104 -1.16 -36.71 35.56
N ASP A 1105 0.07 -36.34 35.92
CA ASP A 1105 0.51 -34.93 35.93
C ASP A 1105 0.48 -34.33 34.52
N ALA A 1106 0.68 -35.14 33.47
CA ALA A 1106 0.65 -34.70 32.08
C ALA A 1106 -0.78 -34.41 31.60
N GLU A 1107 -1.77 -35.17 32.06
CA GLU A 1107 -3.18 -34.90 31.74
C GLU A 1107 -3.66 -33.57 32.33
N GLU A 1108 -3.11 -33.18 33.48
CA GLU A 1108 -3.37 -31.89 34.13
C GLU A 1108 -2.55 -30.75 33.50
N ALA A 1109 -1.23 -30.92 33.39
CA ALA A 1109 -0.31 -29.83 33.05
C ALA A 1109 -0.09 -29.63 31.54
N VAL A 1110 -0.18 -30.70 30.76
CA VAL A 1110 0.10 -30.68 29.31
C VAL A 1110 -0.89 -31.58 28.55
N PRO A 1111 -2.22 -31.35 28.67
CA PRO A 1111 -3.26 -32.27 28.18
C PRO A 1111 -3.14 -32.59 26.69
N ALA A 1112 -2.71 -31.62 25.87
CA ALA A 1112 -2.50 -31.83 24.44
C ALA A 1112 -1.37 -32.83 24.16
N LEU A 1113 -0.25 -32.78 24.91
CA LEU A 1113 0.86 -33.72 24.73
C LEU A 1113 0.46 -35.14 25.15
N ALA A 1114 -0.27 -35.27 26.26
CA ALA A 1114 -0.81 -36.55 26.71
C ALA A 1114 -1.80 -37.15 25.69
N ALA A 1115 -2.70 -36.33 25.16
CA ALA A 1115 -3.64 -36.75 24.13
C ALA A 1115 -2.95 -37.11 22.80
N PHE A 1116 -1.87 -36.39 22.44
CA PHE A 1116 -1.08 -36.70 21.24
C PHE A 1116 -0.39 -38.06 21.35
N HIS A 1117 0.19 -38.38 22.52
CA HIS A 1117 0.76 -39.72 22.74
C HIS A 1117 -0.31 -40.81 22.65
N LYS A 1118 -1.52 -40.58 23.20
CA LYS A 1118 -2.66 -41.50 23.04
C LYS A 1118 -3.06 -41.68 21.56
N LEU A 1119 -3.04 -40.60 20.77
CA LEU A 1119 -3.29 -40.65 19.33
C LEU A 1119 -2.22 -41.47 18.60
N CYS A 1120 -0.95 -41.33 19.00
CA CYS A 1120 0.16 -42.12 18.45
C CYS A 1120 0.03 -43.63 18.75
N GLY A 1121 -0.60 -44.00 19.86
CA GLY A 1121 -0.91 -45.41 20.19
C GLY A 1121 -2.18 -45.96 19.53
N GLY A 1122 -2.91 -45.15 18.76
CA GLY A 1122 -4.18 -45.53 18.13
C GLY A 1122 -4.03 -46.10 16.70
N GLU A 1123 -5.18 -46.27 16.02
CA GLU A 1123 -5.26 -46.82 14.67
C GLU A 1123 -4.50 -46.00 13.60
N HIS A 1124 -4.34 -44.69 13.82
CA HIS A 1124 -3.73 -43.77 12.87
C HIS A 1124 -2.35 -43.25 13.31
N GLY A 1125 -1.78 -43.86 14.36
CA GLY A 1125 -0.50 -43.47 14.94
C GLY A 1125 0.51 -44.61 15.02
N ALA A 1126 1.77 -44.29 15.30
CA ALA A 1126 2.80 -45.28 15.62
C ALA A 1126 3.57 -44.91 16.90
N LEU A 1127 3.94 -45.91 17.70
CA LEU A 1127 4.89 -45.77 18.81
C LEU A 1127 6.16 -46.55 18.46
N ARG A 1128 7.32 -45.90 18.57
CA ARG A 1128 8.64 -46.45 18.21
C ARG A 1128 9.66 -46.28 19.32
#